data_AF-A0A1Z7ZTL7-F1
#
_entry.id   AF-A0A1Z7ZTL7-F1
#
_cell.length_a   1.000
_cell.length_b   1.000
_cell.length_c   1.000
_cell.angle_alpha   90.00
_cell.angle_beta   90.00
_cell.angle_gamma   90.00
#
_symmetry.space_group_name_H-M   'P 1'
#
loop_
_entity.id
_entity.type
_entity.pdbx_description
1 polymer ?
#
loop_
_entity_poly.entity_id
_entity_poly.type
_entity_poly.pdbx_seq_one_letter_code
_entity_poly.pdbx_strand_id
1 'polypeptide(L)'
;MKKLKPNNILLVLLFILSTIQLEAQTQIGQDILGVPNPSGPSTNSPDNPIGDNGAISISANGSIMAISNVNTIITGTKKGKVTVYDFNGTNWVPLGGDIHSIHRTSGTFGAAVSLSDNGKRLAVSDPSYHLPGKLTGQVQVYELQGSGSTASWTPLGNNIVDLEMFTAGLSVSLSGDGNTLAIKIRDNYRKEYEGLTQVYKLNGTTWEQVGSNILGKKIKKTLFIVSVNGHTTSTEVSLNTDGTKLAVGTHLNDEPGKKEAGRVCMYELQGTGTTATWNKTGEFVGDNKKDLFGKSVSLSDDGNTVVVGAYTYLNTQPGYVKIYNYNGSTWTQKGTTLKDPNNLNGYGFGRSVSINANGNTLAIGARKADPVNGTVHIYKWDGTDWINSSSKITDKSATAVSLNKDGQKVAIGMAEYTIPGPPKKRTGLVQVYKMATNQSPVAYIKSGIVANLDASGNVTISPTNMDNGSSDPDGDPLTLSLSQTNFNCSNIGANLVTLTISDGKGGTDTAMDFIHIEDPIIINNCPSNITLTAAPGDTDIVASYITPTGTSNCSTLIKVEQIAGLASGDSFPIGVTPNLFKITDDNGSVEFCSFNVTVNSAPNVSLSAAGDLIFNDTAGIDNDITLSIDNANYRLSSNTPGYLTANSGTTQDGNDVLIPIASVTGNIQINTGAGSDRLIINFDGGFYSRPITYNGGNPITSPGDSLEFEGSLAITTIAYTALSADSGTVSLSGHSLISYTGLEPIFDYLTADHRVFTYSGKNEGISLNKGTMQDTNIIDSNFSESVEFKNPKKSLTIDATNGTGVNTINVEGLNDFFGANLSIKGGNEDTVTFTQQRITIGSGSLLITGGLVYFNTNFLTSNAGIFKIEAEHLVKLDGSIQTSNGDITVTVNNPINLGDKSGIYRTDDIIISAIGDGKILIGKLD
;
A
#
# COMPACT_ATOMS: atom_id res chain seq x y z
N MET A 1 -2.33 -16.25 17.61
CA MET A 1 -2.34 -16.29 16.12
C MET A 1 -3.01 -17.55 15.56
N LYS A 2 -4.31 -17.79 15.82
CA LYS A 2 -5.12 -18.80 15.13
C LYS A 2 -6.60 -18.55 15.47
N LYS A 3 -7.35 -17.95 14.54
CA LYS A 3 -8.81 -18.06 14.29
C LYS A 3 -9.26 -16.88 13.43
N LEU A 4 -9.25 -17.06 12.12
CA LEU A 4 -10.07 -16.28 11.20
C LEU A 4 -11.08 -17.23 10.56
N LYS A 5 -12.35 -16.84 10.58
CA LYS A 5 -13.50 -17.64 10.12
C LYS A 5 -13.51 -17.76 8.58
N PRO A 6 -14.15 -18.80 7.99
CA PRO A 6 -14.09 -19.09 6.55
C PRO A 6 -14.81 -18.08 5.63
N ASN A 7 -15.55 -17.11 6.18
CA ASN A 7 -16.39 -16.21 5.37
C ASN A 7 -15.67 -14.98 4.79
N ASN A 8 -14.38 -14.77 5.09
CA ASN A 8 -13.61 -13.65 4.52
C ASN A 8 -12.74 -14.04 3.33
N ILE A 9 -12.56 -15.34 3.05
CA ILE A 9 -11.72 -15.78 1.91
C ILE A 9 -12.47 -15.66 0.59
N LEU A 10 -13.80 -15.79 0.58
CA LEU A 10 -14.60 -15.61 -0.63
C LEU A 10 -14.72 -14.13 -1.04
N LEU A 11 -14.71 -13.21 -0.07
CA LEU A 11 -14.71 -11.77 -0.34
C LEU A 11 -13.35 -11.29 -0.86
N VAL A 12 -12.24 -11.84 -0.35
CA VAL A 12 -10.89 -11.54 -0.84
C VAL A 12 -10.59 -12.21 -2.19
N LEU A 13 -11.14 -13.40 -2.48
CA LEU A 13 -10.99 -14.03 -3.80
C LEU A 13 -11.84 -13.37 -4.90
N LEU A 14 -13.01 -12.79 -4.58
CA LEU A 14 -13.73 -11.97 -5.56
C LEU A 14 -13.00 -10.64 -5.84
N PHE A 15 -12.24 -10.10 -4.88
CA PHE A 15 -11.48 -8.86 -5.02
C PHE A 15 -10.23 -8.97 -5.92
N ILE A 16 -9.68 -10.16 -6.14
CA ILE A 16 -8.50 -10.33 -7.02
C ILE A 16 -8.90 -10.54 -8.50
N LEU A 17 -10.20 -10.73 -8.80
CA LEU A 17 -10.69 -10.89 -10.18
C LEU A 17 -11.45 -9.67 -10.74
N SER A 18 -11.62 -8.58 -9.98
CA SER A 18 -12.35 -7.40 -10.44
C SER A 18 -11.59 -6.09 -10.21
N THR A 19 -10.51 -5.87 -10.97
CA THR A 19 -9.93 -4.56 -11.37
C THR A 19 -8.66 -4.92 -12.17
N ILE A 20 -8.54 -4.75 -13.47
CA ILE A 20 -8.71 -3.54 -14.28
C ILE A 20 -9.37 -3.98 -15.60
N GLN A 21 -10.68 -3.77 -15.75
CA GLN A 21 -11.20 -3.48 -17.09
C GLN A 21 -11.30 -1.97 -17.15
N LEU A 22 -10.26 -1.32 -17.70
CA LEU A 22 -10.48 -0.03 -18.35
C LEU A 22 -11.56 -0.32 -19.39
N GLU A 23 -12.78 0.18 -19.21
CA GLU A 23 -13.80 0.05 -20.26
C GLU A 23 -13.29 0.81 -21.49
N ALA A 24 -12.70 0.06 -22.42
CA ALA A 24 -12.28 0.59 -23.69
C ALA A 24 -13.52 1.01 -24.49
N GLN A 25 -13.40 2.11 -25.25
CA GLN A 25 -14.43 2.54 -26.18
C GLN A 25 -14.86 1.37 -27.07
N THR A 26 -16.17 1.12 -27.15
CA THR A 26 -16.71 -0.05 -27.84
C THR A 26 -17.32 0.36 -29.17
N GLN A 27 -16.91 -0.29 -30.25
CA GLN A 27 -17.55 -0.10 -31.56
C GLN A 27 -19.00 -0.58 -31.52
N ILE A 28 -19.93 0.25 -32.01
CA ILE A 28 -21.35 -0.05 -32.14
C ILE A 28 -21.62 -0.54 -33.56
N GLY A 29 -22.04 -1.80 -33.66
CA GLY A 29 -22.38 -2.44 -34.92
C GLY A 29 -21.19 -2.70 -35.84
N GLN A 30 -21.49 -3.10 -37.06
CA GLN A 30 -20.49 -3.50 -38.04
C GLN A 30 -19.81 -2.31 -38.72
N ASP A 31 -18.60 -2.54 -39.25
CA ASP A 31 -17.92 -1.65 -40.19
C ASP A 31 -18.80 -1.38 -41.41
N ILE A 32 -19.05 -0.11 -41.74
CA ILE A 32 -19.76 0.26 -42.97
C ILE A 32 -18.72 0.53 -44.06
N LEU A 33 -18.51 -0.47 -44.91
CA LEU A 33 -17.53 -0.45 -45.99
C LEU A 33 -18.16 -0.02 -47.33
N GLY A 34 -17.33 0.57 -48.17
CA GLY A 34 -17.65 0.78 -49.58
C GLY A 34 -17.46 -0.40 -50.47
N VAL A 35 -17.96 -0.27 -51.69
CA VAL A 35 -17.65 -1.25 -52.73
C VAL A 35 -16.17 -1.09 -53.12
N PRO A 36 -15.36 -2.14 -52.98
CA PRO A 36 -13.94 -2.10 -53.30
C PRO A 36 -13.73 -1.92 -54.80
N ASN A 37 -12.71 -1.16 -55.20
CA ASN A 37 -12.38 -1.01 -56.62
C ASN A 37 -12.06 -2.38 -57.26
N PRO A 38 -12.78 -2.81 -58.32
CA PRO A 38 -12.51 -4.08 -58.99
C PRO A 38 -11.21 -4.10 -59.80
N SER A 39 -10.60 -2.95 -60.11
CA SER A 39 -9.48 -2.81 -61.05
C SER A 39 -8.08 -2.67 -60.43
N GLY A 40 -7.91 -2.99 -59.14
CA GLY A 40 -6.62 -2.93 -58.44
C GLY A 40 -6.40 -1.62 -57.66
N PRO A 41 -5.17 -1.30 -57.22
CA PRO A 41 -4.89 -0.21 -56.30
C PRO A 41 -4.90 1.14 -57.02
N SER A 42 -6.04 1.55 -57.57
CA SER A 42 -6.24 2.95 -57.97
C SER A 42 -7.01 3.69 -56.87
N THR A 43 -6.58 4.91 -56.59
CA THR A 43 -7.04 5.78 -55.49
C THR A 43 -8.49 6.26 -55.63
N ASN A 44 -9.15 5.97 -56.75
CA ASN A 44 -10.46 6.50 -57.10
C ASN A 44 -11.48 5.38 -57.33
N SER A 45 -11.78 4.58 -56.29
CA SER A 45 -12.95 3.70 -56.34
C SER A 45 -14.22 4.57 -56.44
N PRO A 46 -15.10 4.36 -57.45
CA PRO A 46 -16.33 5.13 -57.57
C PRO A 46 -17.28 4.91 -56.38
N ASP A 47 -17.20 3.79 -55.68
CA ASP A 47 -18.18 3.39 -54.66
C ASP A 47 -17.63 3.42 -53.21
N ASN A 48 -16.69 4.32 -52.95
CA ASN A 48 -16.11 4.60 -51.62
C ASN A 48 -17.08 5.41 -50.72
N PRO A 49 -17.61 4.91 -49.59
CA PRO A 49 -18.78 5.40 -48.84
C PRO A 49 -18.60 6.81 -48.33
N ILE A 50 -17.37 7.31 -48.24
CA ILE A 50 -17.09 8.73 -48.00
C ILE A 50 -16.16 9.27 -49.10
N GLY A 51 -15.11 8.55 -49.50
CA GLY A 51 -14.04 9.13 -50.33
C GLY A 51 -13.33 10.27 -49.60
N ASP A 52 -12.40 10.97 -50.24
CA ASP A 52 -11.74 12.16 -49.62
C ASP A 52 -12.70 13.35 -49.39
N ASN A 53 -13.98 13.20 -49.76
CA ASN A 53 -14.95 14.27 -50.00
C ASN A 53 -16.36 14.03 -49.44
N GLY A 54 -16.57 12.91 -48.75
CA GLY A 54 -17.86 12.55 -48.18
C GLY A 54 -18.11 13.18 -46.83
N ALA A 55 -19.37 13.32 -46.49
CA ALA A 55 -19.85 13.93 -45.28
C ALA A 55 -20.62 12.89 -44.45
N ILE A 56 -20.64 13.12 -43.14
CA ILE A 56 -21.31 12.26 -42.17
C ILE A 56 -22.11 13.15 -41.23
N SER A 57 -23.34 12.72 -40.91
CA SER A 57 -24.18 13.39 -39.91
C SER A 57 -24.88 12.30 -39.10
N ILE A 58 -24.93 12.48 -37.78
CA ILE A 58 -25.66 11.59 -36.88
C ILE A 58 -26.82 12.35 -36.20
N SER A 59 -27.90 11.64 -35.92
CA SER A 59 -29.07 12.14 -35.18
C SER A 59 -28.78 12.33 -33.69
N ALA A 60 -29.66 13.03 -32.97
CA ALA A 60 -29.47 13.41 -31.57
C ALA A 60 -29.21 12.23 -30.62
N ASN A 61 -29.97 11.14 -30.79
CA ASN A 61 -29.84 9.90 -30.00
C ASN A 61 -28.73 8.96 -30.54
N GLY A 62 -28.13 9.31 -31.68
CA GLY A 62 -27.13 8.52 -32.37
C GLY A 62 -27.64 7.18 -32.94
N SER A 63 -28.94 7.04 -33.24
CA SER A 63 -29.49 5.82 -33.85
C SER A 63 -29.60 5.90 -35.38
N ILE A 64 -29.74 7.11 -35.93
CA ILE A 64 -29.79 7.36 -37.38
C ILE A 64 -28.52 8.10 -37.81
N MET A 65 -27.94 7.69 -38.93
CA MET A 65 -26.74 8.29 -39.51
C MET A 65 -26.86 8.42 -41.03
N ALA A 66 -26.51 9.59 -41.58
CA ALA A 66 -26.39 9.81 -43.01
C ALA A 66 -24.92 9.82 -43.43
N ILE A 67 -24.59 9.09 -44.48
CA ILE A 67 -23.25 8.99 -45.05
C ILE A 67 -23.33 9.34 -46.54
N SER A 68 -22.48 10.24 -47.01
CA SER A 68 -22.40 10.57 -48.43
C SER A 68 -21.12 10.09 -49.11
N ASN A 69 -21.28 9.57 -50.32
CA ASN A 69 -20.23 9.26 -51.27
C ASN A 69 -20.41 10.14 -52.52
N VAL A 70 -19.62 11.19 -52.65
CA VAL A 70 -19.71 12.09 -53.81
C VAL A 70 -19.19 11.45 -55.11
N ASN A 71 -18.44 10.35 -55.03
CA ASN A 71 -17.76 9.72 -56.17
C ASN A 71 -18.57 8.61 -56.85
N THR A 72 -19.76 8.27 -56.34
CA THR A 72 -20.62 7.21 -56.88
C THR A 72 -20.95 7.43 -58.36
N ILE A 73 -20.69 6.39 -59.16
CA ILE A 73 -21.01 6.35 -60.58
C ILE A 73 -22.30 5.54 -60.77
N ILE A 74 -23.34 6.20 -61.28
CA ILE A 74 -24.62 5.57 -61.61
C ILE A 74 -24.82 5.72 -63.12
N THR A 75 -25.07 4.61 -63.81
CA THR A 75 -25.28 4.57 -65.27
C THR A 75 -24.17 5.26 -66.09
N GLY A 76 -22.90 5.07 -65.69
CA GLY A 76 -21.73 5.62 -66.39
C GLY A 76 -21.43 7.10 -66.13
N THR A 77 -22.22 7.78 -65.30
CA THR A 77 -22.02 9.19 -64.90
C THR A 77 -21.77 9.30 -63.40
N LYS A 78 -20.83 10.14 -62.98
CA LYS A 78 -20.65 10.50 -61.57
C LYS A 78 -21.92 11.23 -61.11
N LYS A 79 -22.67 10.65 -60.17
CA LYS A 79 -23.94 11.22 -59.67
C LYS A 79 -23.93 11.54 -58.19
N GLY A 80 -22.97 11.01 -57.44
CA GLY A 80 -22.95 11.07 -55.97
C GLY A 80 -24.12 10.31 -55.34
N LYS A 81 -23.97 9.93 -54.07
CA LYS A 81 -24.93 9.10 -53.35
C LYS A 81 -24.94 9.47 -51.87
N VAL A 82 -26.11 9.47 -51.24
CA VAL A 82 -26.27 9.52 -49.79
C VAL A 82 -27.08 8.31 -49.35
N THR A 83 -26.55 7.57 -48.39
CA THR A 83 -27.25 6.46 -47.75
C THR A 83 -27.48 6.82 -46.29
N VAL A 84 -28.72 6.67 -45.83
CA VAL A 84 -29.06 6.82 -44.41
C VAL A 84 -29.17 5.44 -43.79
N TYR A 85 -28.67 5.29 -42.58
CA TYR A 85 -28.67 4.04 -41.82
C TYR A 85 -29.41 4.24 -40.50
N ASP A 86 -30.12 3.21 -40.07
CA ASP A 86 -30.71 3.06 -38.74
C ASP A 86 -29.99 1.96 -37.97
N PHE A 87 -29.75 2.18 -36.68
CA PHE A 87 -29.13 1.19 -35.80
C PHE A 87 -30.21 0.34 -35.13
N ASN A 88 -30.33 -0.93 -35.53
CA ASN A 88 -31.38 -1.82 -35.03
C ASN A 88 -31.06 -2.48 -33.67
N GLY A 89 -30.05 -1.98 -32.95
CA GLY A 89 -29.55 -2.56 -31.70
C GLY A 89 -28.33 -3.46 -31.88
N THR A 90 -28.09 -3.98 -33.08
CA THR A 90 -26.91 -4.81 -33.38
C THR A 90 -26.16 -4.33 -34.61
N ASN A 91 -26.87 -3.95 -35.67
CA ASN A 91 -26.29 -3.60 -36.96
C ASN A 91 -26.83 -2.27 -37.49
N TRP A 92 -26.01 -1.57 -38.28
CA TRP A 92 -26.42 -0.44 -39.11
C TRP A 92 -27.10 -0.95 -40.38
N VAL A 93 -28.39 -0.64 -40.56
CA VAL A 93 -29.19 -1.08 -41.71
C VAL A 93 -29.63 0.12 -42.55
N PRO A 94 -29.57 0.07 -43.89
CA PRO A 94 -30.04 1.17 -44.74
C PRO A 94 -31.52 1.51 -44.47
N LEU A 95 -31.81 2.81 -44.38
CA LEU A 95 -33.11 3.39 -44.09
C LEU A 95 -33.53 4.32 -45.23
N GLY A 96 -34.66 4.04 -45.88
CA GLY A 96 -35.25 4.97 -46.85
C GLY A 96 -34.75 4.84 -48.30
N GLY A 97 -33.90 3.85 -48.60
CA GLY A 97 -33.22 3.73 -49.89
C GLY A 97 -32.12 4.76 -50.10
N ASP A 98 -31.42 4.64 -51.22
CA ASP A 98 -30.32 5.53 -51.57
C ASP A 98 -30.81 6.80 -52.26
N ILE A 99 -30.26 7.94 -51.86
CA ILE A 99 -30.54 9.25 -52.48
C ILE A 99 -29.39 9.58 -53.42
N HIS A 100 -29.67 9.92 -54.67
CA HIS A 100 -28.65 10.33 -55.63
C HIS A 100 -29.17 11.44 -56.53
N SER A 101 -28.27 12.17 -57.17
CA SER A 101 -28.70 13.18 -58.14
C SER A 101 -29.43 12.53 -59.33
N ILE A 102 -30.45 13.24 -59.83
CA ILE A 102 -31.18 12.90 -61.05
C ILE A 102 -30.60 13.62 -62.29
N HIS A 103 -29.64 14.53 -62.10
CA HIS A 103 -29.08 15.36 -63.16
C HIS A 103 -27.89 14.67 -63.85
N ARG A 104 -27.77 14.85 -65.18
CA ARG A 104 -26.77 14.17 -66.01
C ARG A 104 -25.33 14.67 -65.80
N THR A 105 -25.15 15.75 -65.06
CA THR A 105 -23.90 16.52 -64.99
C THR A 105 -23.41 16.84 -63.58
N SER A 106 -24.07 16.33 -62.54
CA SER A 106 -23.77 16.61 -61.13
C SER A 106 -22.66 15.72 -60.56
N GLY A 107 -21.44 16.24 -60.47
CA GLY A 107 -20.28 15.50 -59.97
C GLY A 107 -20.06 15.50 -58.45
N THR A 108 -20.93 16.14 -57.64
CA THR A 108 -20.69 16.42 -56.21
C THR A 108 -21.92 16.31 -55.31
N PHE A 109 -22.97 15.59 -55.72
CA PHE A 109 -24.13 15.38 -54.86
C PHE A 109 -23.73 14.69 -53.56
N GLY A 110 -24.22 15.21 -52.44
CA GLY A 110 -23.80 14.78 -51.11
C GLY A 110 -22.51 15.45 -50.61
N ALA A 111 -22.08 16.56 -51.22
CA ALA A 111 -20.87 17.28 -50.78
C ALA A 111 -20.92 17.65 -49.29
N ALA A 112 -22.09 18.08 -48.81
CA ALA A 112 -22.40 18.24 -47.40
C ALA A 112 -23.77 17.62 -47.10
N VAL A 113 -23.90 17.06 -45.90
CA VAL A 113 -25.15 16.50 -45.37
C VAL A 113 -25.38 16.99 -43.95
N SER A 114 -26.64 17.18 -43.58
CA SER A 114 -27.04 17.51 -42.20
C SER A 114 -28.39 16.87 -41.89
N LEU A 115 -28.46 16.13 -40.78
CA LEU A 115 -29.69 15.53 -40.27
C LEU A 115 -30.35 16.44 -39.22
N SER A 116 -31.68 16.38 -39.13
CA SER A 116 -32.43 16.85 -37.96
C SER A 116 -32.22 15.94 -36.75
N ASP A 117 -32.56 16.41 -35.55
CA ASP A 117 -32.35 15.68 -34.29
C ASP A 117 -33.03 14.32 -34.28
N ASN A 118 -34.26 14.28 -34.80
CA ASN A 118 -35.05 13.05 -34.90
C ASN A 118 -34.64 12.15 -36.08
N GLY A 119 -33.68 12.57 -36.89
CA GLY A 119 -33.18 11.84 -38.07
C GLY A 119 -34.19 11.69 -39.22
N LYS A 120 -35.32 12.41 -39.20
CA LYS A 120 -36.38 12.31 -40.23
C LYS A 120 -36.23 13.32 -41.36
N ARG A 121 -35.36 14.32 -41.23
CA ARG A 121 -35.05 15.28 -42.29
C ARG A 121 -33.56 15.32 -42.55
N LEU A 122 -33.23 15.46 -43.83
CA LEU A 122 -31.86 15.42 -44.31
C LEU A 122 -31.67 16.52 -45.36
N ALA A 123 -30.80 17.48 -45.09
CA ALA A 123 -30.32 18.41 -46.10
C ALA A 123 -29.16 17.79 -46.87
N VAL A 124 -29.19 17.85 -48.19
CA VAL A 124 -28.15 17.34 -49.08
C VAL A 124 -27.77 18.40 -50.09
N SER A 125 -26.47 18.69 -50.22
CA SER A 125 -25.97 19.65 -51.20
C SER A 125 -25.39 19.02 -52.46
N ASP A 126 -25.45 19.78 -53.56
CA ASP A 126 -24.75 19.47 -54.81
C ASP A 126 -24.16 20.76 -55.45
N PRO A 127 -22.94 21.15 -55.05
CA PRO A 127 -22.26 22.34 -55.55
C PRO A 127 -22.01 22.37 -57.07
N SER A 128 -21.92 21.22 -57.74
CA SER A 128 -21.68 21.14 -59.19
C SER A 128 -22.96 21.22 -60.01
N TYR A 129 -24.12 21.29 -59.36
CA TYR A 129 -25.39 21.50 -60.03
C TYR A 129 -25.38 22.80 -60.85
N HIS A 130 -25.93 22.73 -62.05
CA HIS A 130 -26.02 23.86 -62.95
C HIS A 130 -27.37 23.91 -63.65
N LEU A 131 -27.90 25.12 -63.74
CA LEU A 131 -28.90 25.47 -64.73
C LEU A 131 -28.21 25.73 -66.08
N PRO A 132 -28.91 25.65 -67.21
CA PRO A 132 -28.32 25.93 -68.52
C PRO A 132 -27.53 27.25 -68.54
N GLY A 133 -26.20 27.15 -68.73
CA GLY A 133 -25.29 28.31 -68.78
C GLY A 133 -24.87 28.92 -67.44
N LYS A 134 -25.30 28.40 -66.28
CA LYS A 134 -24.99 28.96 -64.95
C LYS A 134 -24.67 27.86 -63.93
N LEU A 135 -23.46 27.91 -63.33
CA LEU A 135 -23.12 27.11 -62.15
C LEU A 135 -23.79 27.75 -60.93
N THR A 136 -24.88 27.16 -60.45
CA THR A 136 -25.70 27.68 -59.35
C THR A 136 -25.45 26.95 -58.04
N GLY A 137 -25.00 25.69 -58.10
CA GLY A 137 -25.13 24.75 -56.99
C GLY A 137 -26.60 24.52 -56.60
N GLN A 138 -26.85 23.56 -55.72
CA GLN A 138 -28.17 23.39 -55.09
C GLN A 138 -28.07 22.77 -53.70
N VAL A 139 -29.12 22.97 -52.91
CA VAL A 139 -29.41 22.21 -51.69
C VAL A 139 -30.86 21.74 -51.75
N GLN A 140 -31.08 20.45 -51.50
CA GLN A 140 -32.41 19.85 -51.37
C GLN A 140 -32.54 19.24 -49.98
N VAL A 141 -33.65 19.54 -49.31
CA VAL A 141 -34.03 18.85 -48.07
C VAL A 141 -34.94 17.69 -48.40
N TYR A 142 -34.75 16.55 -47.75
CA TYR A 142 -35.58 15.37 -47.87
C TYR A 142 -36.26 15.07 -46.54
N GLU A 143 -37.48 14.54 -46.58
CA GLU A 143 -38.21 14.03 -45.44
C GLU A 143 -38.46 12.53 -45.60
N LEU A 144 -38.21 11.78 -44.52
CA LEU A 144 -38.42 10.35 -44.44
C LEU A 144 -39.91 10.05 -44.33
N GLN A 145 -40.43 9.34 -45.33
CA GLN A 145 -41.80 8.85 -45.35
C GLN A 145 -41.82 7.37 -44.96
N GLY A 146 -42.84 6.95 -44.22
CA GLY A 146 -43.01 5.57 -43.78
C GLY A 146 -42.01 5.14 -42.69
N SER A 147 -41.87 3.83 -42.49
CA SER A 147 -40.99 3.23 -41.46
C SER A 147 -40.46 1.87 -41.90
N GLY A 148 -39.33 1.45 -41.33
CA GLY A 148 -38.71 0.15 -41.60
C GLY A 148 -38.31 -0.02 -43.07
N SER A 149 -38.53 -1.21 -43.62
CA SER A 149 -38.15 -1.56 -45.01
C SER A 149 -38.96 -0.83 -46.10
N THR A 150 -40.09 -0.22 -45.75
CA THR A 150 -40.94 0.56 -46.67
C THR A 150 -40.61 2.05 -46.67
N ALA A 151 -39.69 2.47 -45.80
CA ALA A 151 -39.36 3.87 -45.69
C ALA A 151 -38.76 4.40 -47.01
N SER A 152 -38.99 5.67 -47.32
CA SER A 152 -38.43 6.34 -48.49
C SER A 152 -38.13 7.81 -48.23
N TRP A 153 -37.07 8.34 -48.83
CA TRP A 153 -36.72 9.76 -48.76
C TRP A 153 -37.39 10.55 -49.88
N THR A 154 -38.20 11.54 -49.51
CA THR A 154 -38.93 12.39 -50.46
C THR A 154 -38.47 13.84 -50.38
N PRO A 155 -38.27 14.56 -51.49
CA PRO A 155 -37.93 15.98 -51.45
C PRO A 155 -38.96 16.81 -50.69
N LEU A 156 -38.51 17.57 -49.69
CA LEU A 156 -39.29 18.50 -48.88
C LEU A 156 -39.06 19.93 -49.36
N GLY A 157 -40.05 20.43 -50.09
CA GLY A 157 -40.06 21.77 -50.66
C GLY A 157 -39.15 21.98 -51.87
N ASN A 158 -39.04 23.23 -52.28
CA ASN A 158 -38.29 23.60 -53.48
C ASN A 158 -36.78 23.44 -53.32
N ASN A 159 -36.09 23.10 -54.41
CA ASN A 159 -34.64 23.20 -54.52
C ASN A 159 -34.20 24.63 -54.17
N ILE A 160 -33.20 24.75 -53.29
CA ILE A 160 -32.58 26.03 -52.98
C ILE A 160 -31.36 26.18 -53.88
N VAL A 161 -31.45 27.09 -54.85
CA VAL A 161 -30.43 27.39 -55.85
C VAL A 161 -30.07 28.88 -55.79
N ASP A 162 -28.81 29.21 -56.10
CA ASP A 162 -28.40 30.60 -56.24
C ASP A 162 -28.40 31.02 -57.72
N LEU A 163 -29.18 32.05 -58.07
CA LEU A 163 -29.39 32.48 -59.46
C LEU A 163 -28.36 33.53 -59.96
N GLU A 164 -27.47 34.00 -59.08
CA GLU A 164 -26.52 35.09 -59.33
C GLU A 164 -25.11 34.61 -59.75
N MET A 165 -25.00 33.39 -60.30
CA MET A 165 -23.72 32.72 -60.68
C MET A 165 -22.80 32.37 -59.49
N PHE A 166 -23.38 32.26 -58.30
CA PHE A 166 -22.72 31.71 -57.12
C PHE A 166 -22.90 30.20 -57.02
N THR A 167 -22.04 29.51 -56.27
CA THR A 167 -22.20 28.07 -56.00
C THR A 167 -22.78 27.86 -54.61
N ALA A 168 -24.06 27.51 -54.53
CA ALA A 168 -24.71 27.13 -53.28
C ALA A 168 -24.28 25.74 -52.79
N GLY A 169 -24.39 25.53 -51.48
CA GLY A 169 -24.28 24.19 -50.88
C GLY A 169 -22.86 23.73 -50.55
N LEU A 170 -21.90 24.65 -50.37
CA LEU A 170 -20.55 24.26 -49.93
C LEU A 170 -20.53 23.65 -48.54
N SER A 171 -21.44 24.10 -47.67
CA SER A 171 -21.66 23.61 -46.32
C SER A 171 -23.11 23.86 -45.96
N VAL A 172 -23.72 22.94 -45.22
CA VAL A 172 -25.13 23.02 -44.81
C VAL A 172 -25.27 22.63 -43.34
N SER A 173 -26.22 23.25 -42.64
CA SER A 173 -26.56 22.90 -41.26
C SER A 173 -28.06 23.09 -41.06
N LEU A 174 -28.74 22.04 -40.58
CA LEU A 174 -30.14 22.09 -40.15
C LEU A 174 -30.24 22.41 -38.66
N SER A 175 -31.32 23.09 -38.27
CA SER A 175 -31.80 23.15 -36.88
C SER A 175 -32.29 21.78 -36.41
N GLY A 176 -32.44 21.60 -35.10
CA GLY A 176 -32.81 20.31 -34.52
C GLY A 176 -34.19 19.81 -34.96
N ASP A 177 -35.14 20.73 -35.15
CA ASP A 177 -36.46 20.43 -35.71
C ASP A 177 -36.45 20.22 -37.25
N GLY A 178 -35.33 20.52 -37.91
CA GLY A 178 -35.17 20.46 -39.35
C GLY A 178 -36.01 21.48 -40.13
N ASN A 179 -36.45 22.57 -39.50
CA ASN A 179 -37.21 23.64 -40.16
C ASN A 179 -36.36 24.85 -40.56
N THR A 180 -35.14 24.98 -40.05
CA THR A 180 -34.21 26.07 -40.39
C THR A 180 -32.94 25.48 -41.01
N LEU A 181 -32.46 26.08 -42.10
CA LEU A 181 -31.33 25.58 -42.87
C LEU A 181 -30.37 26.74 -43.19
N ALA A 182 -29.14 26.64 -42.71
CA ALA A 182 -28.06 27.53 -43.12
C ALA A 182 -27.28 26.92 -44.28
N ILE A 183 -26.94 27.74 -45.28
CA ILE A 183 -26.23 27.34 -46.49
C ILE A 183 -25.07 28.29 -46.74
N LYS A 184 -23.88 27.72 -46.90
CA LYS A 184 -22.69 28.44 -47.38
C LYS A 184 -22.65 28.49 -48.90
N ILE A 185 -22.40 29.68 -49.44
CA ILE A 185 -22.43 29.97 -50.87
C ILE A 185 -21.09 30.60 -51.32
N ARG A 186 -20.53 30.12 -52.44
CA ARG A 186 -19.28 30.63 -53.02
C ARG A 186 -19.51 31.79 -53.99
N ASP A 187 -18.78 32.89 -53.80
CA ASP A 187 -18.69 33.97 -54.80
C ASP A 187 -17.68 33.61 -55.91
N ASN A 188 -18.16 33.07 -57.04
CA ASN A 188 -17.31 32.75 -58.18
C ASN A 188 -17.08 33.94 -59.13
N TYR A 189 -17.95 34.95 -59.11
CA TYR A 189 -18.07 35.92 -60.20
C TYR A 189 -17.55 37.31 -59.82
N ARG A 190 -18.03 37.88 -58.72
CA ARG A 190 -17.58 39.21 -58.29
C ARG A 190 -16.17 39.11 -57.74
N LYS A 191 -15.84 37.96 -57.11
CA LYS A 191 -14.58 37.78 -56.34
C LYS A 191 -14.35 38.97 -55.43
N GLU A 192 -15.45 39.53 -54.92
CA GLU A 192 -15.43 40.69 -54.05
C GLU A 192 -15.52 40.25 -52.61
N TYR A 193 -16.13 39.11 -52.31
CA TYR A 193 -16.29 38.57 -50.96
C TYR A 193 -15.82 37.12 -50.88
N GLU A 194 -15.48 36.65 -49.68
CA GLU A 194 -15.13 35.24 -49.40
C GLU A 194 -16.35 34.31 -49.36
N GLY A 195 -17.32 34.56 -50.24
CA GLY A 195 -18.63 33.96 -50.24
C GLY A 195 -19.60 34.64 -49.26
N LEU A 196 -20.78 34.05 -49.15
CA LEU A 196 -21.86 34.51 -48.28
C LEU A 196 -22.56 33.31 -47.64
N THR A 197 -23.32 33.58 -46.58
CA THR A 197 -24.19 32.61 -45.93
C THR A 197 -25.63 33.09 -46.01
N GLN A 198 -26.54 32.18 -46.37
CA GLN A 198 -27.98 32.40 -46.35
C GLN A 198 -28.61 31.42 -45.37
N VAL A 199 -29.68 31.85 -44.71
CA VAL A 199 -30.48 31.00 -43.83
C VAL A 199 -31.91 30.98 -44.34
N TYR A 200 -32.50 29.80 -44.40
CA TYR A 200 -33.85 29.56 -44.87
C TYR A 200 -34.68 28.92 -43.77
N LYS A 201 -35.96 29.22 -43.73
CA LYS A 201 -36.93 28.56 -42.85
C LYS A 201 -38.07 27.98 -43.67
N LEU A 202 -38.47 26.77 -43.32
CA LEU A 202 -39.58 26.07 -43.94
C LEU A 202 -40.90 26.71 -43.51
N ASN A 203 -41.69 27.15 -44.48
CA ASN A 203 -43.03 27.65 -44.31
C ASN A 203 -43.99 26.77 -45.12
N GLY A 204 -44.69 25.85 -44.44
CA GLY A 204 -45.48 24.80 -45.11
C GLY A 204 -44.59 23.86 -45.93
N THR A 205 -44.57 24.06 -47.25
CA THR A 205 -43.74 23.29 -48.19
C THR A 205 -42.71 24.14 -48.93
N THR A 206 -42.53 25.41 -48.56
CA THR A 206 -41.59 26.32 -49.24
C THR A 206 -40.47 26.76 -48.32
N TRP A 207 -39.24 26.78 -48.83
CA TRP A 207 -38.09 27.33 -48.12
C TRP A 207 -37.97 28.82 -48.39
N GLU A 208 -38.16 29.63 -47.37
CA GLU A 208 -38.11 31.09 -47.44
C GLU A 208 -36.85 31.61 -46.73
N GLN A 209 -36.15 32.56 -47.35
CA GLN A 209 -34.96 33.14 -46.73
C GLN A 209 -35.34 33.95 -45.47
N VAL A 210 -34.60 33.73 -44.38
CA VAL A 210 -34.73 34.45 -43.12
C VAL A 210 -33.59 35.44 -42.97
N GLY A 211 -33.96 36.71 -43.02
CA GLY A 211 -33.06 37.85 -42.96
C GLY A 211 -32.13 38.03 -44.15
N SER A 212 -31.30 39.06 -44.09
CA SER A 212 -30.39 39.44 -45.17
C SER A 212 -29.22 38.46 -45.31
N ASN A 213 -28.61 38.42 -46.51
CA ASN A 213 -27.36 37.69 -46.76
C ASN A 213 -26.28 38.08 -45.74
N ILE A 214 -25.63 37.10 -45.14
CA ILE A 214 -24.47 37.32 -44.27
C ILE A 214 -23.23 37.29 -45.15
N LEU A 215 -22.67 38.46 -45.44
CA LEU A 215 -21.54 38.60 -46.33
C LEU A 215 -20.21 38.28 -45.62
N GLY A 216 -19.33 37.55 -46.29
CA GLY A 216 -17.92 37.42 -45.89
C GLY A 216 -17.16 38.74 -46.01
N LYS A 217 -15.88 38.76 -45.59
CA LYS A 217 -15.03 39.95 -45.75
C LYS A 217 -14.79 40.24 -47.24
N LYS A 218 -14.66 41.53 -47.57
CA LYS A 218 -14.33 41.98 -48.93
C LYS A 218 -12.87 41.65 -49.26
N ILE A 219 -12.61 40.90 -50.32
CA ILE A 219 -11.26 40.53 -50.78
C ILE A 219 -10.70 41.57 -51.76
N LYS A 220 -9.43 41.93 -51.59
CA LYS A 220 -8.69 42.70 -52.59
C LYS A 220 -8.34 41.76 -53.74
N LYS A 221 -8.79 42.14 -54.93
CA LYS A 221 -8.82 41.41 -56.22
C LYS A 221 -7.46 40.85 -56.68
N THR A 222 -6.84 39.92 -55.95
CA THR A 222 -5.69 39.16 -56.45
C THR A 222 -5.46 37.91 -55.60
N LEU A 223 -6.08 36.79 -55.97
CA LEU A 223 -5.35 35.52 -56.05
C LEU A 223 -6.18 34.46 -56.77
N PHE A 224 -5.51 33.73 -57.65
CA PHE A 224 -5.97 32.47 -58.22
C PHE A 224 -6.50 31.58 -57.09
N ILE A 225 -7.82 31.36 -57.06
CA ILE A 225 -8.40 30.21 -56.39
C ILE A 225 -7.82 29.02 -57.15
N VAL A 226 -6.73 28.45 -56.63
CA VAL A 226 -6.36 27.08 -56.95
C VAL A 226 -7.66 26.31 -56.75
N SER A 227 -8.15 25.72 -57.83
CA SER A 227 -9.19 24.72 -57.72
C SER A 227 -8.72 23.76 -56.64
N VAL A 228 -9.28 23.86 -55.44
CA VAL A 228 -9.30 22.73 -54.53
C VAL A 228 -10.23 21.74 -55.21
N ASN A 229 -9.66 21.03 -56.19
CA ASN A 229 -10.19 19.81 -56.72
C ASN A 229 -10.37 18.90 -55.50
N GLY A 230 -11.58 18.91 -54.95
CA GLY A 230 -12.08 17.89 -54.04
C GLY A 230 -11.61 17.94 -52.60
N HIS A 231 -11.95 18.99 -51.84
CA HIS A 231 -12.18 18.85 -50.39
C HIS A 231 -13.52 19.50 -49.99
N THR A 232 -14.63 18.80 -50.21
CA THR A 232 -16.02 19.23 -49.93
C THR A 232 -16.50 18.95 -48.51
N THR A 233 -15.68 18.38 -47.62
CA THR A 233 -16.08 17.99 -46.26
C THR A 233 -16.07 19.16 -45.25
N SER A 234 -16.23 20.41 -45.70
CA SER A 234 -16.09 21.59 -44.85
C SER A 234 -17.38 21.88 -44.07
N THR A 235 -17.32 21.86 -42.74
CA THR A 235 -18.42 22.25 -41.85
C THR A 235 -18.28 23.73 -41.48
N GLU A 236 -18.36 24.63 -42.47
CA GLU A 236 -18.10 26.06 -42.26
C GLU A 236 -19.28 26.84 -41.69
N VAL A 237 -20.46 26.22 -41.65
CA VAL A 237 -21.64 26.79 -41.01
C VAL A 237 -22.21 25.80 -40.00
N SER A 238 -22.62 26.31 -38.84
CA SER A 238 -23.28 25.52 -37.81
C SER A 238 -24.39 26.35 -37.17
N LEU A 239 -25.63 25.88 -37.27
CA LEU A 239 -26.77 26.39 -36.51
C LEU A 239 -26.82 25.75 -35.13
N ASN A 240 -27.44 26.44 -34.19
CA ASN A 240 -27.89 25.84 -32.93
C ASN A 240 -29.26 25.17 -33.12
N THR A 241 -29.78 24.54 -32.07
CA THR A 241 -30.95 23.65 -32.17
C THR A 241 -32.24 24.37 -32.57
N ASP A 242 -32.45 25.59 -32.10
CA ASP A 242 -33.63 26.40 -32.46
C ASP A 242 -33.46 27.21 -33.76
N GLY A 243 -32.26 27.19 -34.36
CA GLY A 243 -31.94 27.89 -35.60
C GLY A 243 -31.78 29.41 -35.46
N THR A 244 -31.63 29.95 -34.24
CA THR A 244 -31.51 31.40 -33.99
C THR A 244 -30.07 31.88 -33.87
N LYS A 245 -29.11 30.99 -33.62
CA LYS A 245 -27.67 31.30 -33.54
C LYS A 245 -26.90 30.55 -34.60
N LEU A 246 -25.88 31.20 -35.16
CA LEU A 246 -25.14 30.71 -36.31
C LEU A 246 -23.65 31.02 -36.16
N ALA A 247 -22.82 29.99 -36.32
CA ALA A 247 -21.38 30.15 -36.57
C ALA A 247 -21.12 30.17 -38.08
N VAL A 248 -20.32 31.13 -38.55
CA VAL A 248 -19.89 31.22 -39.96
C VAL A 248 -18.37 31.31 -40.05
N GLY A 249 -17.76 30.28 -40.63
CA GLY A 249 -16.36 30.23 -41.02
C GLY A 249 -16.08 30.88 -42.37
N THR A 250 -14.95 31.56 -42.44
CA THR A 250 -14.34 32.12 -43.66
C THR A 250 -12.83 31.82 -43.61
N HIS A 251 -12.48 30.59 -43.97
CA HIS A 251 -11.13 30.04 -43.75
C HIS A 251 -10.03 30.67 -44.63
N LEU A 252 -10.38 31.32 -45.73
CA LEU A 252 -9.42 32.00 -46.62
C LEU A 252 -9.20 33.47 -46.23
N ASN A 253 -9.74 33.89 -45.10
CA ASN A 253 -9.72 35.29 -44.69
C ASN A 253 -8.31 35.82 -44.40
N ASP A 254 -7.97 36.92 -45.05
CA ASP A 254 -6.74 37.67 -44.84
C ASP A 254 -6.86 38.61 -43.63
N GLU A 255 -5.93 38.50 -42.69
CA GLU A 255 -5.75 39.45 -41.60
C GLU A 255 -4.50 40.32 -41.80
N PRO A 256 -4.43 41.54 -41.21
CA PRO A 256 -3.24 42.38 -41.27
C PRO A 256 -1.98 41.58 -40.87
N GLY A 257 -1.06 41.41 -41.82
CA GLY A 257 0.17 40.63 -41.63
C GLY A 257 0.01 39.11 -41.69
N LYS A 258 -1.21 38.55 -41.79
CA LYS A 258 -1.49 37.10 -41.81
C LYS A 258 -2.42 36.71 -42.98
N LYS A 259 -1.82 36.37 -44.12
CA LYS A 259 -2.54 35.85 -45.30
C LYS A 259 -3.21 34.50 -45.01
N GLU A 260 -4.47 34.33 -45.41
CA GLU A 260 -5.26 33.10 -45.26
C GLU A 260 -5.27 32.57 -43.81
N ALA A 261 -5.28 33.47 -42.83
CA ALA A 261 -5.34 33.09 -41.42
C ALA A 261 -6.68 32.40 -41.09
N GLY A 262 -7.74 32.81 -41.78
CA GLY A 262 -9.09 32.35 -41.52
C GLY A 262 -9.75 33.07 -40.35
N ARG A 263 -11.08 33.00 -40.31
CA ARG A 263 -11.93 33.73 -39.36
C ARG A 263 -13.22 32.94 -39.12
N VAL A 264 -13.78 33.10 -37.91
CA VAL A 264 -15.15 32.67 -37.58
C VAL A 264 -15.91 33.84 -36.99
N CYS A 265 -17.13 34.06 -37.48
CA CYS A 265 -18.06 35.05 -36.97
C CYS A 265 -19.30 34.37 -36.36
N MET A 266 -19.72 34.85 -35.21
CA MET A 266 -20.93 34.41 -34.52
C MET A 266 -22.07 35.38 -34.79
N TYR A 267 -23.25 34.86 -35.11
CA TYR A 267 -24.46 35.66 -35.39
C TYR A 267 -25.64 35.16 -34.57
N GLU A 268 -26.53 36.08 -34.24
CA GLU A 268 -27.81 35.82 -33.60
C GLU A 268 -28.93 36.53 -34.35
N LEU A 269 -30.00 35.81 -34.60
CA LEU A 269 -31.16 36.30 -35.31
C LEU A 269 -31.98 37.24 -34.42
N GLN A 270 -32.28 38.42 -34.95
CA GLN A 270 -33.12 39.41 -34.29
C GLN A 270 -34.38 39.66 -35.13
N GLY A 271 -35.55 39.57 -34.51
CA GLY A 271 -36.84 39.68 -35.20
C GLY A 271 -37.31 38.37 -35.84
N THR A 272 -38.33 38.45 -36.71
CA THR A 272 -38.99 37.28 -37.31
C THR A 272 -39.23 37.46 -38.81
N GLY A 273 -39.21 36.36 -39.57
CA GLY A 273 -39.51 36.33 -41.00
C GLY A 273 -38.43 37.00 -41.88
N THR A 274 -38.82 37.54 -43.03
CA THR A 274 -37.91 38.15 -44.01
C THR A 274 -37.29 39.47 -43.54
N THR A 275 -37.89 40.13 -42.56
CA THR A 275 -37.38 41.38 -41.95
C THR A 275 -36.36 41.14 -40.83
N ALA A 276 -36.15 39.88 -40.43
CA ALA A 276 -35.20 39.55 -39.38
C ALA A 276 -33.76 39.91 -39.79
N THR A 277 -32.91 40.22 -38.82
CA THR A 277 -31.51 40.60 -39.07
C THR A 277 -30.57 39.67 -38.33
N TRP A 278 -29.52 39.23 -39.00
CA TRP A 278 -28.44 38.46 -38.38
C TRP A 278 -27.41 39.42 -37.78
N ASN A 279 -27.45 39.58 -36.47
CA ASN A 279 -26.57 40.48 -35.75
C ASN A 279 -25.31 39.74 -35.31
N LYS A 280 -24.13 40.28 -35.62
CA LYS A 280 -22.86 39.68 -35.22
C LYS A 280 -22.66 39.85 -33.72
N THR A 281 -22.42 38.75 -33.00
CA THR A 281 -22.20 38.72 -31.55
C THR A 281 -20.75 38.44 -31.17
N GLY A 282 -19.93 37.90 -32.09
CA GLY A 282 -18.53 37.57 -31.84
C GLY A 282 -17.73 37.36 -33.13
N GLU A 283 -16.41 37.49 -33.04
CA GLU A 283 -15.48 37.28 -34.15
C GLU A 283 -14.13 36.78 -33.65
N PHE A 284 -13.59 35.75 -34.30
CA PHE A 284 -12.32 35.11 -33.96
C PHE A 284 -11.46 34.92 -35.21
N VAL A 285 -10.13 35.06 -35.09
CA VAL A 285 -9.19 34.99 -36.21
C VAL A 285 -8.09 33.97 -35.94
N GLY A 286 -7.55 33.38 -37.01
CA GLY A 286 -6.42 32.45 -36.92
C GLY A 286 -5.13 33.10 -36.41
N ASP A 287 -4.28 32.27 -35.80
CA ASP A 287 -3.04 32.71 -35.17
C ASP A 287 -1.94 32.99 -36.19
N ASN A 288 -1.86 32.25 -37.29
CA ASN A 288 -0.79 32.32 -38.28
C ASN A 288 -1.31 32.43 -39.72
N LYS A 289 -0.38 32.63 -40.65
CA LYS A 289 -0.64 32.58 -42.09
C LYS A 289 -1.03 31.15 -42.49
N LYS A 290 -2.09 31.00 -43.30
CA LYS A 290 -2.56 29.72 -43.87
C LYS A 290 -3.06 28.68 -42.86
N ASP A 291 -3.51 29.13 -41.68
CA ASP A 291 -4.11 28.26 -40.67
C ASP A 291 -5.44 27.63 -41.14
N LEU A 292 -6.13 28.30 -42.07
CA LEU A 292 -7.48 27.95 -42.50
C LEU A 292 -8.46 27.88 -41.31
N PHE A 293 -8.26 28.75 -40.32
CA PHE A 293 -9.10 28.80 -39.11
C PHE A 293 -10.57 29.04 -39.49
N GLY A 294 -11.48 28.21 -38.98
CA GLY A 294 -12.90 28.26 -39.33
C GLY A 294 -13.31 27.39 -40.50
N LYS A 295 -12.43 26.50 -40.99
CA LYS A 295 -12.78 25.53 -42.04
C LYS A 295 -13.67 24.39 -41.52
N SER A 296 -13.62 24.12 -40.22
CA SER A 296 -14.54 23.26 -39.50
C SER A 296 -15.03 24.00 -38.27
N VAL A 297 -16.35 24.13 -38.13
CA VAL A 297 -17.01 24.70 -36.96
C VAL A 297 -18.13 23.77 -36.49
N SER A 298 -18.40 23.79 -35.19
CA SER A 298 -19.53 23.09 -34.58
C SER A 298 -20.03 23.86 -33.36
N LEU A 299 -21.33 24.02 -33.26
CA LEU A 299 -22.01 24.84 -32.25
C LEU A 299 -22.81 23.94 -31.30
N SER A 300 -22.83 24.26 -30.00
CA SER A 300 -23.71 23.62 -29.01
C SER A 300 -25.19 23.94 -29.26
N ASP A 301 -26.08 23.17 -28.62
CA ASP A 301 -27.54 23.30 -28.84
C ASP A 301 -28.08 24.67 -28.45
N ASP A 302 -27.55 25.25 -27.38
CA ASP A 302 -27.88 26.59 -26.87
C ASP A 302 -27.19 27.71 -27.66
N GLY A 303 -26.24 27.36 -28.54
CA GLY A 303 -25.46 28.30 -29.33
C GLY A 303 -24.40 29.08 -28.57
N ASN A 304 -24.09 28.72 -27.32
CA ASN A 304 -23.15 29.48 -26.48
C ASN A 304 -21.72 28.91 -26.50
N THR A 305 -21.51 27.68 -26.95
CA THR A 305 -20.16 27.10 -27.13
C THR A 305 -19.91 26.79 -28.60
N VAL A 306 -18.82 27.33 -29.16
CA VAL A 306 -18.39 27.04 -30.53
C VAL A 306 -16.99 26.42 -30.53
N VAL A 307 -16.85 25.33 -31.28
CA VAL A 307 -15.55 24.71 -31.56
C VAL A 307 -15.11 25.12 -32.96
N VAL A 308 -13.84 25.50 -33.09
CA VAL A 308 -13.25 25.95 -34.34
C VAL A 308 -11.96 25.20 -34.62
N GLY A 309 -11.92 24.48 -35.74
CA GLY A 309 -10.71 23.83 -36.23
C GLY A 309 -9.91 24.69 -37.21
N ALA A 310 -8.59 24.49 -37.17
CA ALA A 310 -7.61 25.05 -38.09
C ALA A 310 -6.65 23.95 -38.52
N TYR A 311 -6.48 23.76 -39.84
CA TYR A 311 -5.55 22.77 -40.38
C TYR A 311 -4.96 23.27 -41.69
N THR A 312 -3.72 22.89 -42.01
CA THR A 312 -2.99 23.47 -43.16
C THR A 312 -3.03 22.60 -44.41
N TYR A 313 -3.09 23.24 -45.59
CA TYR A 313 -3.14 22.56 -46.90
C TYR A 313 -1.80 21.97 -47.35
N LEU A 314 -0.68 22.53 -46.88
CA LEU A 314 0.66 22.17 -47.34
C LEU A 314 1.44 21.31 -46.34
N ASN A 315 0.79 20.84 -45.27
CA ASN A 315 1.48 20.12 -44.20
C ASN A 315 2.70 20.90 -43.69
N THR A 316 2.56 22.23 -43.55
CA THR A 316 3.67 23.11 -43.14
C THR A 316 3.58 23.51 -41.67
N GLN A 317 2.40 23.42 -41.05
CA GLN A 317 2.21 23.70 -39.63
C GLN A 317 1.17 22.75 -39.02
N PRO A 318 1.37 22.28 -37.78
CA PRO A 318 0.39 21.48 -37.06
C PRO A 318 -0.97 22.19 -36.98
N GLY A 319 -2.04 21.45 -37.20
CA GLY A 319 -3.39 21.94 -36.98
C GLY A 319 -3.70 22.07 -35.49
N TYR A 320 -4.74 22.83 -35.18
CA TYR A 320 -5.19 23.11 -33.82
C TYR A 320 -6.70 23.30 -33.76
N VAL A 321 -7.25 23.23 -32.55
CA VAL A 321 -8.66 23.50 -32.28
C VAL A 321 -8.77 24.49 -31.13
N LYS A 322 -9.62 25.50 -31.29
CA LYS A 322 -9.99 26.45 -30.23
C LYS A 322 -11.47 26.36 -29.93
N ILE A 323 -11.81 26.52 -28.66
CA ILE A 323 -13.19 26.54 -28.19
C ILE A 323 -13.46 27.91 -27.59
N TYR A 324 -14.63 28.48 -27.90
CA TYR A 324 -15.06 29.75 -27.33
C TYR A 324 -16.43 29.57 -26.68
N ASN A 325 -16.63 30.26 -25.55
CA ASN A 325 -17.87 30.28 -24.81
C ASN A 325 -18.41 31.70 -24.68
N TYR A 326 -19.72 31.85 -24.87
CA TYR A 326 -20.44 33.08 -24.66
C TYR A 326 -20.97 33.13 -23.22
N ASN A 327 -20.63 34.19 -22.48
CA ASN A 327 -21.08 34.39 -21.09
C ASN A 327 -22.35 35.26 -20.99
N GLY A 328 -23.07 35.49 -22.09
CA GLY A 328 -24.20 36.42 -22.15
C GLY A 328 -23.82 37.86 -22.54
N SER A 329 -22.53 38.18 -22.63
CA SER A 329 -22.06 39.50 -23.06
C SER A 329 -20.93 39.42 -24.08
N THR A 330 -19.92 38.59 -23.82
CA THR A 330 -18.70 38.47 -24.62
C THR A 330 -18.36 37.02 -24.87
N TRP A 331 -17.72 36.77 -26.01
CA TRP A 331 -17.10 35.48 -26.29
C TRP A 331 -15.68 35.43 -25.75
N THR A 332 -15.35 34.40 -24.98
CA THR A 332 -14.00 34.15 -24.45
C THR A 332 -13.56 32.74 -24.79
N GLN A 333 -12.25 32.52 -24.96
CA GLN A 333 -11.74 31.16 -25.19
C GLN A 333 -12.03 30.29 -23.95
N LYS A 334 -12.59 29.09 -24.15
CA LYS A 334 -12.90 28.10 -23.10
C LYS A 334 -11.79 27.04 -23.10
N GLY A 335 -10.89 27.12 -22.12
CA GLY A 335 -9.72 26.24 -21.99
C GLY A 335 -8.54 26.62 -22.90
N THR A 336 -7.54 25.75 -22.93
CA THR A 336 -6.33 25.92 -23.74
C THR A 336 -6.56 25.59 -25.21
N THR A 337 -5.64 26.03 -26.08
CA THR A 337 -5.68 25.65 -27.50
C THR A 337 -5.25 24.20 -27.66
N LEU A 338 -6.14 23.38 -28.22
CA LEU A 338 -5.89 21.96 -28.40
C LEU A 338 -5.02 21.71 -29.62
N LYS A 339 -4.04 20.82 -29.46
CA LYS A 339 -3.11 20.37 -30.50
C LYS A 339 -3.05 18.85 -30.48
N ASP A 340 -2.49 18.24 -31.52
CA ASP A 340 -2.29 16.79 -31.54
C ASP A 340 -1.37 16.38 -30.36
N PRO A 341 -1.87 15.60 -29.39
CA PRO A 341 -1.14 15.25 -28.18
C PRO A 341 0.07 14.36 -28.46
N ASN A 342 0.10 13.68 -29.60
CA ASN A 342 1.21 12.79 -29.95
C ASN A 342 2.36 13.53 -30.64
N ASN A 343 2.19 14.82 -30.98
CA ASN A 343 3.20 15.65 -31.65
C ASN A 343 3.75 15.04 -32.97
N LEU A 344 2.98 14.15 -33.61
CA LEU A 344 3.37 13.39 -34.81
C LEU A 344 3.13 14.18 -36.11
N ASN A 345 3.66 15.40 -36.21
CA ASN A 345 3.48 16.29 -37.37
C ASN A 345 1.99 16.54 -37.69
N GLY A 346 1.18 16.89 -36.67
CA GLY A 346 -0.30 16.93 -36.66
C GLY A 346 -1.01 17.89 -37.64
N TYR A 347 -0.63 17.89 -38.92
CA TYR A 347 -1.08 18.81 -39.97
C TYR A 347 -2.59 18.81 -40.21
N GLY A 348 -3.26 17.69 -40.00
CA GLY A 348 -4.71 17.57 -40.16
C GLY A 348 -5.52 17.63 -38.88
N PHE A 349 -4.90 17.86 -37.71
CA PHE A 349 -5.66 18.02 -36.46
C PHE A 349 -6.62 19.21 -36.57
N GLY A 350 -7.89 19.02 -36.18
CA GLY A 350 -8.92 20.04 -36.41
C GLY A 350 -9.54 20.02 -37.81
N ARG A 351 -9.26 19.00 -38.64
CA ARG A 351 -9.87 18.87 -39.98
C ARG A 351 -11.40 18.77 -39.92
N SER A 352 -11.91 18.04 -38.94
CA SER A 352 -13.34 17.91 -38.66
C SER A 352 -13.52 17.99 -37.15
N VAL A 353 -14.50 18.76 -36.70
CA VAL A 353 -14.81 18.97 -35.29
C VAL A 353 -16.31 18.82 -35.08
N SER A 354 -16.70 18.25 -33.94
CA SER A 354 -18.11 18.12 -33.54
C SER A 354 -18.21 18.24 -32.02
N ILE A 355 -19.13 19.06 -31.53
CA ILE A 355 -19.42 19.23 -30.09
C ILE A 355 -20.83 18.74 -29.78
N ASN A 356 -21.03 18.24 -28.55
CA ASN A 356 -22.33 17.78 -28.09
C ASN A 356 -23.24 18.94 -27.64
N ALA A 357 -24.49 18.63 -27.32
CA ALA A 357 -25.53 19.62 -27.03
C ALA A 357 -25.17 20.58 -25.90
N ASN A 358 -24.56 20.07 -24.81
CA ASN A 358 -24.21 20.85 -23.63
C ASN A 358 -22.84 21.54 -23.71
N GLY A 359 -22.10 21.39 -24.82
CA GLY A 359 -20.82 22.06 -25.01
C GLY A 359 -19.66 21.53 -24.15
N ASN A 360 -19.73 20.29 -23.65
CA ASN A 360 -18.72 19.72 -22.74
C ASN A 360 -18.04 18.45 -23.25
N THR A 361 -18.47 17.87 -24.38
CA THR A 361 -17.79 16.76 -25.04
C THR A 361 -17.55 17.10 -26.50
N LEU A 362 -16.32 16.93 -26.98
CA LEU A 362 -15.95 17.27 -28.34
C LEU A 362 -15.15 16.14 -29.00
N ALA A 363 -15.37 15.94 -30.30
CA ALA A 363 -14.62 15.02 -31.14
C ALA A 363 -13.80 15.80 -32.18
N ILE A 364 -12.52 15.42 -32.36
CA ILE A 364 -11.59 16.02 -33.33
C ILE A 364 -11.06 14.93 -34.25
N GLY A 365 -11.26 15.08 -35.56
CA GLY A 365 -10.61 14.27 -36.58
C GLY A 365 -9.27 14.86 -37.02
N ALA A 366 -8.26 13.99 -37.17
CA ALA A 366 -6.92 14.33 -37.64
C ALA A 366 -6.46 13.39 -38.77
N ARG A 367 -6.51 13.86 -40.03
CA ARG A 367 -5.93 13.16 -41.20
C ARG A 367 -4.44 13.48 -41.32
N LYS A 368 -3.55 12.48 -41.31
CA LYS A 368 -2.12 12.72 -41.54
C LYS A 368 -1.79 12.79 -43.03
N ALA A 369 -0.57 13.24 -43.33
CA ALA A 369 -0.06 13.35 -44.70
C ALA A 369 0.08 11.99 -45.42
N ASP A 370 0.26 10.91 -44.65
CA ASP A 370 0.18 9.54 -45.17
C ASP A 370 -1.29 9.09 -45.23
N PRO A 371 -1.81 8.69 -46.41
CA PRO A 371 -3.21 8.33 -46.61
C PRO A 371 -3.77 7.26 -45.65
N VAL A 372 -2.91 6.42 -45.05
CA VAL A 372 -3.34 5.34 -44.16
C VAL A 372 -3.51 5.80 -42.70
N ASN A 373 -2.80 6.85 -42.29
CA ASN A 373 -2.64 7.20 -40.88
C ASN A 373 -3.50 8.41 -40.48
N GLY A 374 -4.27 8.28 -39.41
CA GLY A 374 -4.95 9.40 -38.76
C GLY A 374 -5.48 9.02 -37.39
N THR A 375 -6.04 9.98 -36.68
CA THR A 375 -6.54 9.79 -35.31
C THR A 375 -7.84 10.54 -35.10
N VAL A 376 -8.67 10.04 -34.19
CA VAL A 376 -9.78 10.79 -33.60
C VAL A 376 -9.48 10.97 -32.12
N HIS A 377 -9.70 12.19 -31.62
CA HIS A 377 -9.51 12.54 -30.23
C HIS A 377 -10.83 12.99 -29.62
N ILE A 378 -11.13 12.50 -28.42
CA ILE A 378 -12.29 12.92 -27.64
C ILE A 378 -11.80 13.74 -26.47
N TYR A 379 -12.33 14.95 -26.33
CA TYR A 379 -12.06 15.79 -25.18
C TYR A 379 -13.33 15.97 -24.36
N LYS A 380 -13.19 15.92 -23.04
CA LYS A 380 -14.23 16.25 -22.07
C LYS A 380 -13.78 17.47 -21.27
N TRP A 381 -14.70 18.38 -21.02
CA TRP A 381 -14.48 19.54 -20.16
C TRP A 381 -14.53 19.11 -18.70
N ASP A 382 -13.47 19.39 -17.92
CA ASP A 382 -13.39 19.04 -16.49
C ASP A 382 -13.82 20.16 -15.54
N GLY A 383 -14.26 21.30 -16.08
CA GLY A 383 -14.53 22.51 -15.31
C GLY A 383 -13.45 23.59 -15.46
N THR A 384 -12.24 23.20 -15.81
CA THR A 384 -11.05 24.07 -15.92
C THR A 384 -10.40 24.05 -17.30
N ASP A 385 -10.21 22.87 -17.89
CA ASP A 385 -9.66 22.68 -19.22
C ASP A 385 -10.28 21.47 -19.94
N TRP A 386 -9.88 21.27 -21.19
CA TRP A 386 -10.27 20.14 -22.02
C TRP A 386 -9.30 18.97 -21.84
N ILE A 387 -9.79 17.89 -21.26
CA ILE A 387 -9.00 16.69 -21.01
C ILE A 387 -9.25 15.67 -22.12
N ASN A 388 -8.17 15.16 -22.72
CA ASN A 388 -8.26 14.11 -23.72
C ASN A 388 -8.72 12.80 -23.03
N SER A 389 -9.98 12.45 -23.24
CA SER A 389 -10.66 11.28 -22.68
C SER A 389 -10.44 10.01 -23.52
N SER A 390 -9.60 10.04 -24.56
CA SER A 390 -9.39 8.91 -25.46
C SER A 390 -8.02 8.25 -25.30
N SER A 391 -8.02 6.96 -24.93
CA SER A 391 -7.08 6.02 -25.54
C SER A 391 -7.40 5.99 -27.04
N LYS A 392 -6.38 6.05 -27.89
CA LYS A 392 -6.48 6.12 -29.36
C LYS A 392 -7.65 5.27 -29.92
N ILE A 393 -8.72 5.91 -30.43
CA ILE A 393 -9.93 5.20 -30.93
C ILE A 393 -9.58 4.33 -32.15
N THR A 394 -8.73 4.86 -33.02
CA THR A 394 -8.33 4.20 -34.27
C THR A 394 -7.03 4.80 -34.81
N ASP A 395 -6.27 3.96 -35.52
CA ASP A 395 -5.00 4.30 -36.19
C ASP A 395 -5.21 4.84 -37.62
N LYS A 396 -6.47 5.03 -38.02
CA LYS A 396 -6.87 5.23 -39.41
C LYS A 396 -7.28 6.69 -39.70
N SER A 397 -7.07 7.11 -40.95
CA SER A 397 -7.29 8.47 -41.46
C SER A 397 -8.74 8.97 -41.33
N ALA A 398 -9.06 9.66 -40.22
CA ALA A 398 -10.38 10.24 -39.98
C ALA A 398 -10.56 11.55 -40.77
N THR A 399 -11.47 11.54 -41.74
CA THR A 399 -11.79 12.69 -42.61
C THR A 399 -13.02 13.46 -42.15
N ALA A 400 -13.94 12.81 -41.44
CA ALA A 400 -15.14 13.42 -40.89
C ALA A 400 -15.49 12.79 -39.54
N VAL A 401 -15.97 13.59 -38.59
CA VAL A 401 -16.50 13.13 -37.30
C VAL A 401 -17.86 13.78 -37.05
N SER A 402 -18.79 13.03 -36.45
CA SER A 402 -20.09 13.55 -36.02
C SER A 402 -20.45 12.93 -34.67
N LEU A 403 -20.64 13.78 -33.66
CA LEU A 403 -20.98 13.41 -32.30
C LEU A 403 -22.50 13.56 -32.10
N ASN A 404 -23.13 12.64 -31.37
CA ASN A 404 -24.53 12.78 -30.99
C ASN A 404 -24.70 13.77 -29.82
N LYS A 405 -25.95 14.14 -29.51
CA LYS A 405 -26.24 15.26 -28.59
C LYS A 405 -25.84 15.01 -27.14
N ASP A 406 -25.91 13.77 -26.66
CA ASP A 406 -25.44 13.42 -25.31
C ASP A 406 -23.90 13.31 -25.21
N GLY A 407 -23.19 13.24 -26.35
CA GLY A 407 -21.74 13.11 -26.41
C GLY A 407 -21.21 11.69 -26.19
N GLN A 408 -22.08 10.67 -26.15
CA GLN A 408 -21.72 9.28 -25.87
C GLN A 408 -21.49 8.45 -27.13
N LYS A 409 -21.85 8.92 -28.32
CA LYS A 409 -21.63 8.22 -29.59
C LYS A 409 -20.97 9.12 -30.61
N VAL A 410 -19.88 8.63 -31.22
CA VAL A 410 -19.20 9.31 -32.32
C VAL A 410 -19.22 8.43 -33.57
N ALA A 411 -19.64 9.01 -34.68
CA ALA A 411 -19.47 8.43 -35.99
C ALA A 411 -18.19 8.98 -36.64
N ILE A 412 -17.35 8.08 -37.16
CA ILE A 412 -16.03 8.40 -37.71
C ILE A 412 -15.98 7.92 -39.15
N GLY A 413 -15.76 8.87 -40.06
CA GLY A 413 -15.58 8.61 -41.48
C GLY A 413 -14.12 8.57 -41.90
N MET A 414 -13.76 7.55 -42.69
CA MET A 414 -12.41 7.32 -43.17
C MET A 414 -12.40 7.19 -44.70
N ALA A 415 -11.60 8.04 -45.35
CA ALA A 415 -11.55 8.10 -46.81
C ALA A 415 -10.77 6.93 -47.45
N GLU A 416 -9.77 6.38 -46.75
CA GLU A 416 -8.85 5.38 -47.30
C GLU A 416 -8.57 4.23 -46.31
N TYR A 417 -9.37 3.18 -46.40
CA TYR A 417 -9.17 1.91 -45.71
C TYR A 417 -8.66 0.85 -46.68
N THR A 418 -7.56 0.18 -46.32
CA THR A 418 -7.04 -0.97 -47.07
C THR A 418 -7.63 -2.24 -46.51
N ILE A 419 -8.40 -2.97 -47.33
CA ILE A 419 -8.96 -4.26 -46.96
C ILE A 419 -7.80 -5.28 -46.86
N PRO A 420 -7.66 -6.01 -45.74
CA PRO A 420 -6.65 -7.06 -45.60
C PRO A 420 -6.85 -8.18 -46.63
N GLY A 421 -5.75 -8.60 -47.28
CA GLY A 421 -5.72 -9.73 -48.23
C GLY A 421 -5.24 -9.37 -49.65
N PRO A 422 -4.68 -10.33 -50.41
CA PRO A 422 -4.32 -10.13 -51.81
C PRO A 422 -5.53 -10.35 -52.76
N PRO A 423 -5.77 -9.47 -53.76
CA PRO A 423 -5.11 -8.19 -53.98
C PRO A 423 -5.57 -7.12 -52.98
N LYS A 424 -4.65 -6.27 -52.50
CA LYS A 424 -4.98 -5.15 -51.60
C LYS A 424 -5.95 -4.19 -52.32
N LYS A 425 -7.17 -4.07 -51.81
CA LYS A 425 -8.18 -3.12 -52.31
C LYS A 425 -8.34 -1.95 -51.34
N ARG A 426 -8.54 -0.74 -51.87
CA ARG A 426 -8.86 0.47 -51.07
C ARG A 426 -10.36 0.77 -51.14
N THR A 427 -10.94 1.13 -50.01
CA THR A 427 -12.34 1.55 -49.85
C THR A 427 -12.45 2.61 -48.76
N GLY A 428 -13.61 3.20 -48.55
CA GLY A 428 -13.89 4.00 -47.36
C GLY A 428 -14.48 3.16 -46.25
N LEU A 429 -14.40 3.68 -45.03
CA LEU A 429 -14.91 3.02 -43.84
C LEU A 429 -15.61 4.03 -42.95
N VAL A 430 -16.80 3.68 -42.45
CA VAL A 430 -17.43 4.37 -41.33
C VAL A 430 -17.55 3.42 -40.16
N GLN A 431 -17.15 3.91 -38.98
CA GLN A 431 -17.28 3.21 -37.70
C GLN A 431 -17.99 4.13 -36.71
N VAL A 432 -18.81 3.55 -35.85
CA VAL A 432 -19.46 4.29 -34.76
C VAL A 432 -19.00 3.71 -33.44
N TYR A 433 -18.63 4.55 -32.49
CA TYR A 433 -18.15 4.13 -31.17
C TYR A 433 -19.04 4.67 -30.06
N LYS A 434 -19.30 3.84 -29.06
CA LYS A 434 -19.83 4.25 -27.76
C LYS A 434 -18.66 4.66 -26.86
N MET A 435 -18.76 5.85 -26.25
CA MET A 435 -17.84 6.28 -25.22
C MET A 435 -18.10 5.49 -23.92
N ALA A 436 -17.03 5.18 -23.19
CA ALA A 436 -17.15 4.67 -21.82
C ALA A 436 -17.83 5.71 -20.93
N THR A 437 -18.75 5.25 -20.08
CA THR A 437 -19.41 6.06 -19.07
C THR A 437 -18.55 6.09 -17.81
N ASN A 438 -18.35 7.27 -17.23
CA ASN A 438 -17.68 7.41 -15.94
C ASN A 438 -18.54 6.74 -14.87
N GLN A 439 -18.01 5.76 -14.16
CA GLN A 439 -18.67 5.13 -13.03
C GLN A 439 -18.47 5.99 -11.79
N SER A 440 -19.49 6.11 -10.93
CA SER A 440 -19.32 6.83 -9.68
C SER A 440 -18.43 6.04 -8.73
N PRO A 441 -17.61 6.71 -7.91
CA PRO A 441 -16.78 6.04 -6.92
C PRO A 441 -17.65 5.41 -5.83
N VAL A 442 -17.07 4.56 -4.98
CA VAL A 442 -17.75 3.89 -3.87
C VAL A 442 -17.09 4.28 -2.54
N ALA A 443 -17.90 4.85 -1.64
CA ALA A 443 -17.45 5.30 -0.33
C ALA A 443 -17.48 4.16 0.70
N TYR A 444 -16.34 3.93 1.34
CA TYR A 444 -16.23 3.02 2.48
C TYR A 444 -15.80 3.80 3.72
N ILE A 445 -16.57 3.71 4.80
CA ILE A 445 -16.32 4.42 6.05
C ILE A 445 -15.95 3.44 7.16
N LYS A 446 -15.05 3.85 8.05
CA LYS A 446 -14.67 3.13 9.26
C LYS A 446 -15.71 3.39 10.35
N SER A 447 -16.05 2.34 11.09
CA SER A 447 -16.96 2.41 12.24
C SER A 447 -16.23 2.38 13.57
N GLY A 448 -16.86 2.94 14.60
CA GLY A 448 -16.37 2.89 15.98
C GLY A 448 -15.16 3.78 16.25
N ILE A 449 -15.05 4.92 15.56
CA ILE A 449 -13.97 5.88 15.81
C ILE A 449 -14.23 6.59 17.13
N VAL A 450 -13.23 6.55 18.01
CA VAL A 450 -13.16 7.34 19.24
C VAL A 450 -12.04 8.37 19.10
N ALA A 451 -12.33 9.62 19.43
CA ALA A 451 -11.35 10.71 19.41
C ALA A 451 -11.38 11.51 20.70
N ASN A 452 -10.21 11.68 21.31
CA ASN A 452 -10.07 12.35 22.59
C ASN A 452 -9.76 13.83 22.40
N LEU A 453 -10.37 14.69 23.21
CA LEU A 453 -10.06 16.11 23.25
C LEU A 453 -8.64 16.35 23.78
N ASP A 454 -7.96 17.35 23.23
CA ASP A 454 -6.65 17.80 23.70
C ASP A 454 -6.75 18.62 25.00
N ALA A 455 -5.61 19.05 25.55
CA ALA A 455 -5.59 19.86 26.78
C ALA A 455 -6.33 21.21 26.68
N SER A 456 -6.67 21.67 25.47
CA SER A 456 -7.46 22.88 25.22
C SER A 456 -8.94 22.59 24.99
N GLY A 457 -9.38 21.34 25.09
CA GLY A 457 -10.77 20.93 24.89
C GLY A 457 -11.17 20.82 23.42
N ASN A 458 -10.24 20.57 22.50
CA ASN A 458 -10.52 20.44 21.06
C ASN A 458 -9.92 19.17 20.44
N VAL A 459 -10.51 18.67 19.36
CA VAL A 459 -9.89 17.64 18.51
C VAL A 459 -10.25 17.87 17.05
N THR A 460 -9.29 17.65 16.16
CA THR A 460 -9.49 17.72 14.71
C THR A 460 -9.29 16.34 14.10
N ILE A 461 -10.26 15.91 13.28
CA ILE A 461 -10.16 14.69 12.47
C ILE A 461 -10.03 15.03 10.99
N SER A 462 -9.31 14.20 10.25
CA SER A 462 -9.19 14.28 8.81
C SER A 462 -10.07 13.22 8.11
N PRO A 463 -10.42 13.42 6.83
CA PRO A 463 -11.13 12.40 6.04
C PRO A 463 -10.43 11.03 6.04
N THR A 464 -9.10 11.01 6.09
CA THR A 464 -8.31 9.77 6.14
C THR A 464 -8.47 8.98 7.46
N ASN A 465 -8.87 9.64 8.55
CA ASN A 465 -9.22 8.92 9.78
C ASN A 465 -10.48 8.08 9.59
N MET A 466 -11.44 8.57 8.79
CA MET A 466 -12.75 7.94 8.55
C MET A 466 -12.76 6.99 7.34
N ASP A 467 -11.90 7.20 6.34
CA ASP A 467 -11.91 6.39 5.12
C ASP A 467 -11.46 4.94 5.34
N ASN A 468 -12.20 3.99 4.77
CA ASN A 468 -11.97 2.55 4.83
C ASN A 468 -11.62 1.97 3.45
N GLY A 469 -10.81 2.70 2.67
CA GLY A 469 -10.39 2.26 1.34
C GLY A 469 -11.46 2.51 0.26
N SER A 470 -12.08 3.70 0.30
CA SER A 470 -12.92 4.18 -0.79
C SER A 470 -12.19 4.05 -2.13
N SER A 471 -12.90 3.66 -3.18
CA SER A 471 -12.29 3.36 -4.47
C SER A 471 -13.17 3.81 -5.64
N ASP A 472 -12.53 4.06 -6.77
CA ASP A 472 -13.20 4.34 -8.02
C ASP A 472 -13.07 3.12 -8.98
N PRO A 473 -14.17 2.62 -9.56
CA PRO A 473 -14.11 1.50 -10.50
C PRO A 473 -13.26 1.76 -11.76
N ASP A 474 -13.16 3.01 -12.20
CA ASP A 474 -12.40 3.43 -13.37
C ASP A 474 -10.92 3.71 -13.01
N GLY A 475 -10.56 3.64 -11.72
CA GLY A 475 -9.20 3.85 -11.21
C GLY A 475 -8.84 5.33 -11.05
N ASP A 476 -9.85 6.20 -11.01
CA ASP A 476 -9.65 7.64 -10.89
C ASP A 476 -9.20 8.08 -9.49
N PRO A 477 -8.35 9.12 -9.38
CA PRO A 477 -7.91 9.63 -8.11
C PRO A 477 -9.06 10.29 -7.34
N LEU A 478 -9.22 9.92 -6.08
CA LEU A 478 -10.30 10.42 -5.23
C LEU A 478 -9.92 11.67 -4.43
N THR A 479 -10.88 12.58 -4.31
CA THR A 479 -10.88 13.68 -3.35
C THR A 479 -11.85 13.35 -2.21
N LEU A 480 -11.43 13.60 -0.96
CA LEU A 480 -12.18 13.23 0.25
C LEU A 480 -12.51 14.48 1.07
N SER A 481 -13.72 14.52 1.65
CA SER A 481 -14.15 15.58 2.58
C SER A 481 -15.09 15.04 3.66
N LEU A 482 -15.13 15.71 4.81
CA LEU A 482 -16.04 15.40 5.93
C LEU A 482 -17.00 16.55 6.18
N SER A 483 -18.23 16.24 6.62
CA SER A 483 -19.22 17.25 7.03
C SER A 483 -18.78 18.08 8.25
N GLN A 484 -17.90 17.52 9.09
CA GLN A 484 -17.32 18.19 10.25
C GLN A 484 -15.93 17.60 10.53
N THR A 485 -14.95 18.47 10.78
CA THR A 485 -13.56 18.08 11.08
C THR A 485 -13.09 18.55 12.44
N ASN A 486 -13.73 19.54 13.06
CA ASN A 486 -13.34 20.07 14.37
C ASN A 486 -14.43 19.80 15.40
N PHE A 487 -14.02 19.34 16.58
CA PHE A 487 -14.88 19.02 17.71
C PHE A 487 -14.31 19.67 18.98
N ASN A 488 -15.18 20.00 19.93
CA ASN A 488 -14.80 20.56 21.22
C ASN A 488 -15.67 19.98 22.36
N CYS A 489 -15.57 20.55 23.57
CA CYS A 489 -16.37 20.14 24.73
C CYS A 489 -17.89 20.02 24.49
N SER A 490 -18.46 20.81 23.57
CA SER A 490 -19.89 20.70 23.23
C SER A 490 -20.25 19.46 22.41
N ASN A 491 -19.24 18.75 21.91
CA ASN A 491 -19.39 17.58 21.07
C ASN A 491 -19.13 16.27 21.82
N ILE A 492 -19.01 16.24 23.16
CA ILE A 492 -18.83 14.99 23.91
C ILE A 492 -19.96 14.00 23.58
N GLY A 493 -19.60 12.75 23.31
CA GLY A 493 -20.52 11.69 22.88
C GLY A 493 -20.52 11.46 21.37
N ALA A 494 -21.61 10.86 20.86
CA ALA A 494 -21.71 10.45 19.46
C ALA A 494 -22.08 11.64 18.53
N ASN A 495 -21.26 11.89 17.51
CA ASN A 495 -21.49 12.91 16.49
C ASN A 495 -21.57 12.25 15.11
N LEU A 496 -22.63 12.51 14.35
CA LEU A 496 -22.79 11.96 13.01
C LEU A 496 -21.92 12.73 12.01
N VAL A 497 -21.06 12.04 11.28
CA VAL A 497 -20.20 12.62 10.25
C VAL A 497 -20.45 11.93 8.91
N THR A 498 -20.54 12.73 7.84
CA THR A 498 -20.64 12.25 6.46
C THR A 498 -19.27 12.36 5.79
N LEU A 499 -18.75 11.24 5.29
CA LEU A 499 -17.64 11.19 4.35
C LEU A 499 -18.18 11.32 2.94
N THR A 500 -17.68 12.31 2.20
CA THR A 500 -17.98 12.51 0.77
C THR A 500 -16.72 12.30 -0.04
N ILE A 501 -16.81 11.45 -1.07
CA ILE A 501 -15.75 11.21 -2.04
C ILE A 501 -16.17 11.69 -3.43
N SER A 502 -15.21 12.15 -4.23
CA SER A 502 -15.41 12.48 -5.64
C SER A 502 -14.21 12.08 -6.49
N ASP A 503 -14.49 11.58 -7.69
CA ASP A 503 -13.51 11.21 -8.72
C ASP A 503 -13.01 12.41 -9.56
N GLY A 504 -13.52 13.62 -9.30
CA GLY A 504 -13.18 14.82 -10.09
C GLY A 504 -13.73 14.83 -11.52
N LYS A 505 -14.48 13.80 -11.94
CA LYS A 505 -15.12 13.64 -13.26
C LYS A 505 -16.65 13.67 -13.18
N GLY A 506 -17.17 14.05 -12.03
CA GLY A 506 -18.60 14.23 -11.76
C GLY A 506 -19.26 13.04 -11.08
N GLY A 507 -18.52 11.97 -10.79
CA GLY A 507 -18.95 10.91 -9.88
C GLY A 507 -18.68 11.30 -8.43
N THR A 508 -19.65 11.03 -7.57
CA THR A 508 -19.56 11.25 -6.12
C THR A 508 -20.27 10.14 -5.39
N ASP A 509 -19.80 9.79 -4.21
CA ASP A 509 -20.52 8.93 -3.27
C ASP A 509 -20.31 9.40 -1.82
N THR A 510 -21.20 8.96 -0.94
CA THR A 510 -21.17 9.34 0.48
C THR A 510 -21.42 8.15 1.39
N ALA A 511 -20.72 8.14 2.51
CA ALA A 511 -20.95 7.21 3.61
C ALA A 511 -21.07 7.99 4.94
N MET A 512 -21.83 7.46 5.90
CA MET A 512 -22.08 8.12 7.18
C MET A 512 -21.79 7.17 8.33
N ASP A 513 -21.18 7.69 9.39
CA ASP A 513 -21.02 6.97 10.66
C ASP A 513 -20.87 7.96 11.82
N PHE A 514 -20.96 7.45 13.05
CA PHE A 514 -20.73 8.21 14.26
C PHE A 514 -19.26 8.21 14.66
N ILE A 515 -18.75 9.39 14.99
CA ILE A 515 -17.54 9.53 15.80
C ILE A 515 -17.92 9.77 17.26
N HIS A 516 -17.28 9.05 18.17
CA HIS A 516 -17.44 9.25 19.61
C HIS A 516 -16.33 10.17 20.12
N ILE A 517 -16.70 11.33 20.67
CA ILE A 517 -15.75 12.27 21.26
C ILE A 517 -15.73 12.05 22.77
N GLU A 518 -14.54 11.83 23.30
CA GLU A 518 -14.32 11.60 24.73
C GLU A 518 -13.46 12.72 25.34
N ASP A 519 -13.78 13.07 26.59
CA ASP A 519 -12.94 13.90 27.44
C ASP A 519 -12.36 13.04 28.58
N PRO A 520 -11.08 12.63 28.50
CA PRO A 520 -10.44 11.86 29.56
C PRO A 520 -10.08 12.75 30.76
N ILE A 521 -10.35 12.26 31.97
CA ILE A 521 -9.92 12.93 33.20
C ILE A 521 -8.41 12.73 33.38
N ILE A 522 -7.68 13.81 33.59
CA ILE A 522 -6.25 13.76 33.94
C ILE A 522 -6.13 13.52 35.44
N ILE A 523 -5.56 12.37 35.83
CA ILE A 523 -5.24 12.06 37.22
C ILE A 523 -3.91 12.71 37.61
N ASN A 524 -3.92 13.50 38.67
CA ASN A 524 -2.75 14.12 39.28
C ASN A 524 -2.45 13.45 40.64
N ASN A 525 -1.16 13.27 40.95
CA ASN A 525 -0.69 12.73 42.23
C ASN A 525 -1.22 11.32 42.59
N CYS A 526 -1.38 10.43 41.61
CA CYS A 526 -1.65 9.02 41.90
C CYS A 526 -0.44 8.39 42.61
N PRO A 527 -0.58 7.87 43.86
CA PRO A 527 0.55 7.31 44.58
C PRO A 527 1.19 6.12 43.86
N SER A 528 2.50 5.95 44.01
CA SER A 528 3.18 4.69 43.70
C SER A 528 2.92 3.65 44.80
N ASN A 529 3.27 2.40 44.54
CA ASN A 529 3.29 1.38 45.59
C ASN A 529 4.22 1.81 46.74
N ILE A 530 3.82 1.47 47.96
CA ILE A 530 4.54 1.79 49.20
C ILE A 530 4.91 0.47 49.87
N THR A 531 6.18 0.31 50.24
CA THR A 531 6.67 -0.83 51.03
C THR A 531 7.23 -0.33 52.35
N LEU A 532 6.78 -0.92 53.45
CA LEU A 532 7.22 -0.62 54.81
C LEU A 532 7.53 -1.92 55.55
N THR A 533 8.36 -1.86 56.58
CA THR A 533 8.65 -3.01 57.46
C THR A 533 8.22 -2.65 58.88
N ALA A 534 7.32 -3.45 59.45
CA ALA A 534 6.89 -3.31 60.84
C ALA A 534 8.04 -3.71 61.79
N ALA A 535 8.12 -3.07 62.97
CA ALA A 535 9.17 -3.39 63.93
C ALA A 535 9.00 -4.82 64.50
N PRO A 536 10.05 -5.44 65.06
CA PRO A 536 9.95 -6.79 65.60
C PRO A 536 8.83 -6.94 66.63
N GLY A 537 7.89 -7.85 66.36
CA GLY A 537 6.73 -8.13 67.22
C GLY A 537 5.47 -7.32 66.92
N ASP A 538 5.55 -6.29 66.07
CA ASP A 538 4.39 -5.51 65.63
C ASP A 538 3.59 -6.26 64.54
N THR A 539 2.28 -6.00 64.48
CA THR A 539 1.37 -6.58 63.48
C THR A 539 0.93 -5.61 62.39
N ASP A 540 1.26 -4.33 62.54
CA ASP A 540 0.92 -3.24 61.63
C ASP A 540 1.95 -2.09 61.68
N ILE A 541 1.88 -1.17 60.73
CA ILE A 541 2.64 0.09 60.71
C ILE A 541 1.83 1.20 60.06
N VAL A 542 2.00 2.44 60.52
CA VAL A 542 1.34 3.61 59.93
C VAL A 542 1.95 3.95 58.58
N ALA A 543 1.12 4.05 57.52
CA ALA A 543 1.55 4.48 56.20
C ALA A 543 0.87 5.80 55.80
N SER A 544 1.61 6.68 55.11
CA SER A 544 1.08 7.97 54.63
C SER A 544 1.32 8.13 53.13
N TYR A 545 0.30 8.64 52.44
CA TYR A 545 0.32 8.94 51.01
C TYR A 545 -0.53 10.18 50.67
N ILE A 546 -0.34 10.73 49.47
CA ILE A 546 -1.13 11.89 48.99
C ILE A 546 -2.41 11.38 48.33
N THR A 547 -3.56 11.93 48.70
CA THR A 547 -4.83 11.61 48.02
C THR A 547 -4.76 12.08 46.55
N PRO A 548 -5.07 11.22 45.56
CA PRO A 548 -5.05 11.62 44.16
C PRO A 548 -6.08 12.71 43.89
N THR A 549 -5.83 13.50 42.85
CA THR A 549 -6.73 14.55 42.37
C THR A 549 -6.97 14.38 40.88
N GLY A 550 -8.01 15.00 40.33
CA GLY A 550 -8.29 14.98 38.90
C GLY A 550 -8.52 16.38 38.35
N THR A 551 -8.22 16.56 37.07
CA THR A 551 -8.56 17.76 36.29
C THR A 551 -9.14 17.34 34.95
N SER A 552 -10.13 18.06 34.44
CA SER A 552 -10.67 17.90 33.09
C SER A 552 -10.70 19.27 32.39
N ASN A 553 -10.62 19.26 31.06
CA ASN A 553 -10.69 20.45 30.22
C ASN A 553 -12.15 20.92 30.01
N CYS A 554 -13.13 20.01 30.11
CA CYS A 554 -14.55 20.25 29.83
C CYS A 554 -15.43 20.15 31.08
N SER A 555 -14.84 19.81 32.23
CA SER A 555 -15.52 19.74 33.53
C SER A 555 -14.84 20.62 34.57
N THR A 556 -15.66 21.26 35.40
CA THR A 556 -15.19 22.04 36.56
C THR A 556 -15.47 21.36 37.89
N LEU A 557 -16.25 20.28 37.91
CA LEU A 557 -16.58 19.52 39.10
C LEU A 557 -15.97 18.11 39.03
N ILE A 558 -14.89 17.89 39.79
CA ILE A 558 -14.25 16.59 39.95
C ILE A 558 -14.55 16.03 41.34
N LYS A 559 -15.07 14.80 41.40
CA LYS A 559 -15.28 14.02 42.62
C LYS A 559 -14.20 12.94 42.72
N VAL A 560 -13.51 12.88 43.86
CA VAL A 560 -12.55 11.81 44.21
C VAL A 560 -13.12 10.98 45.36
N GLU A 561 -13.14 9.66 45.21
CA GLU A 561 -13.68 8.74 46.20
C GLU A 561 -12.74 7.54 46.39
N GLN A 562 -12.31 7.26 47.61
CA GLN A 562 -11.61 6.01 47.93
C GLN A 562 -12.64 4.88 48.01
N ILE A 563 -12.52 3.88 47.15
CA ILE A 563 -13.46 2.77 47.05
C ILE A 563 -12.88 1.43 47.52
N ALA A 564 -11.57 1.36 47.79
CA ALA A 564 -10.91 0.24 48.47
C ALA A 564 -9.63 0.70 49.19
N GLY A 565 -9.22 -0.06 50.22
CA GLY A 565 -8.00 0.19 51.02
C GLY A 565 -8.26 0.96 52.31
N LEU A 566 -7.20 1.55 52.88
CA LEU A 566 -7.22 2.32 54.14
C LEU A 566 -6.74 3.74 53.89
N ALA A 567 -7.17 4.71 54.70
CA ALA A 567 -6.84 6.11 54.48
C ALA A 567 -5.37 6.41 54.76
N SER A 568 -4.86 7.51 54.18
CA SER A 568 -3.52 8.00 54.49
C SER A 568 -3.41 8.36 55.97
N GLY A 569 -2.41 7.80 56.66
CA GLY A 569 -2.20 7.96 58.10
C GLY A 569 -2.78 6.85 58.97
N ASP A 570 -3.47 5.85 58.39
CA ASP A 570 -3.97 4.68 59.13
C ASP A 570 -2.85 3.64 59.37
N SER A 571 -3.07 2.74 60.34
CA SER A 571 -2.25 1.53 60.54
C SER A 571 -2.57 0.47 59.49
N PHE A 572 -1.57 0.08 58.72
CA PHE A 572 -1.66 -0.98 57.71
C PHE A 572 -1.15 -2.31 58.28
N PRO A 573 -1.94 -3.39 58.25
CA PRO A 573 -1.51 -4.69 58.74
C PRO A 573 -0.42 -5.29 57.85
N ILE A 574 0.40 -6.18 58.42
CA ILE A 574 1.35 -7.01 57.66
C ILE A 574 0.62 -7.70 56.49
N GLY A 575 1.22 -7.61 55.30
CA GLY A 575 0.66 -8.08 54.04
C GLY A 575 0.45 -6.95 53.03
N VAL A 576 -0.32 -7.24 51.98
CA VAL A 576 -0.60 -6.30 50.89
C VAL A 576 -2.01 -5.74 51.05
N THR A 577 -2.12 -4.42 51.15
CA THR A 577 -3.40 -3.68 51.15
C THR A 577 -3.57 -2.92 49.83
N PRO A 578 -4.44 -3.37 48.90
CA PRO A 578 -4.73 -2.65 47.68
C PRO A 578 -5.61 -1.42 47.97
N ASN A 579 -5.14 -0.24 47.54
CA ASN A 579 -5.88 1.01 47.60
C ASN A 579 -6.39 1.38 46.21
N LEU A 580 -7.66 1.79 46.14
CA LEU A 580 -8.31 2.16 44.88
C LEU A 580 -9.13 3.44 45.07
N PHE A 581 -8.85 4.43 44.21
CA PHE A 581 -9.58 5.67 44.12
C PHE A 581 -10.35 5.73 42.79
N LYS A 582 -11.61 6.11 42.87
CA LYS A 582 -12.47 6.43 41.73
C LYS A 582 -12.57 7.95 41.61
N ILE A 583 -12.25 8.45 40.43
CA ILE A 583 -12.33 9.87 40.08
C ILE A 583 -13.43 10.00 39.03
N THR A 584 -14.36 10.93 39.23
CA THR A 584 -15.51 11.11 38.34
C THR A 584 -15.75 12.59 38.11
N ASP A 585 -16.02 12.97 36.87
CA ASP A 585 -16.39 14.33 36.52
C ASP A 585 -17.91 14.50 36.37
N ASP A 586 -18.38 15.72 36.10
CA ASP A 586 -19.81 16.01 35.88
C ASP A 586 -20.33 15.64 34.48
N ASN A 587 -19.43 15.34 33.53
CA ASN A 587 -19.76 14.84 32.19
C ASN A 587 -19.93 13.30 32.18
N GLY A 588 -19.62 12.64 33.29
CA GLY A 588 -19.79 11.19 33.48
C GLY A 588 -18.55 10.36 33.16
N SER A 589 -17.41 10.97 32.82
CA SER A 589 -16.14 10.29 32.68
C SER A 589 -15.69 9.73 34.04
N VAL A 590 -15.11 8.54 34.02
CA VAL A 590 -14.66 7.83 35.23
C VAL A 590 -13.25 7.32 35.01
N GLU A 591 -12.36 7.65 35.93
CA GLU A 591 -10.97 7.20 35.94
C GLU A 591 -10.60 6.59 37.30
N PHE A 592 -9.59 5.73 37.29
CA PHE A 592 -9.16 5.01 38.49
C PHE A 592 -7.68 5.20 38.77
N CYS A 593 -7.35 5.40 40.04
CA CYS A 593 -5.99 5.38 40.55
C CYS A 593 -5.85 4.26 41.58
N SER A 594 -4.90 3.35 41.38
CA SER A 594 -4.66 2.22 42.28
C SER A 594 -3.19 2.06 42.64
N PHE A 595 -2.92 1.70 43.89
CA PHE A 595 -1.59 1.36 44.39
C PHE A 595 -1.68 0.38 45.56
N ASN A 596 -0.60 -0.34 45.82
CA ASN A 596 -0.49 -1.25 46.95
C ASN A 596 0.31 -0.62 48.09
N VAL A 597 -0.14 -0.83 49.32
CA VAL A 597 0.68 -0.67 50.52
C VAL A 597 1.05 -2.06 51.01
N THR A 598 2.34 -2.39 50.93
CA THR A 598 2.89 -3.66 51.40
C THR A 598 3.60 -3.42 52.73
N VAL A 599 3.18 -4.14 53.76
CA VAL A 599 3.82 -4.12 55.07
C VAL A 599 4.46 -5.48 55.33
N ASN A 600 5.79 -5.50 55.46
CA ASN A 600 6.58 -6.68 55.74
C ASN A 600 6.80 -6.85 57.25
N SER A 601 6.99 -8.09 57.72
CA SER A 601 7.50 -8.36 59.08
C SER A 601 9.01 -8.17 59.16
N ALA A 602 9.54 -7.97 60.37
CA ALA A 602 10.99 -7.99 60.61
C ALA A 602 11.57 -9.43 60.49
N PRO A 603 12.84 -9.59 60.06
CA PRO A 603 13.50 -10.90 59.99
C PRO A 603 13.64 -11.56 61.35
N ASN A 604 13.56 -12.89 61.40
CA ASN A 604 13.62 -13.60 62.67
C ASN A 604 14.27 -14.99 62.60
N VAL A 605 14.89 -15.40 63.72
CA VAL A 605 15.51 -16.72 63.89
C VAL A 605 14.83 -17.47 65.03
N SER A 606 14.28 -18.66 64.74
CA SER A 606 13.46 -19.43 65.70
C SER A 606 13.70 -20.93 65.62
N LEU A 607 13.32 -21.65 66.69
CA LEU A 607 13.17 -23.10 66.67
C LEU A 607 11.69 -23.49 66.49
N SER A 608 11.41 -24.32 65.48
CA SER A 608 10.07 -24.87 65.24
C SER A 608 9.69 -25.88 66.32
N ALA A 609 8.39 -26.17 66.47
CA ALA A 609 7.93 -27.23 67.36
C ALA A 609 8.43 -28.64 66.95
N ALA A 610 8.85 -28.82 65.69
CA ALA A 610 9.48 -30.03 65.19
C ALA A 610 11.01 -30.05 65.43
N GLY A 611 11.57 -28.97 65.98
CA GLY A 611 12.99 -28.81 66.27
C GLY A 611 13.83 -28.37 65.07
N ASP A 612 13.21 -27.79 64.05
CA ASP A 612 13.91 -27.15 62.93
C ASP A 612 14.43 -25.78 63.35
N LEU A 613 15.65 -25.44 62.93
CA LEU A 613 16.14 -24.07 62.99
C LEU A 613 15.62 -23.33 61.76
N ILE A 614 14.83 -22.26 61.97
CA ILE A 614 14.23 -21.49 60.89
C ILE A 614 14.69 -20.04 60.99
N PHE A 615 15.35 -19.57 59.94
CA PHE A 615 15.52 -18.15 59.65
C PHE A 615 14.56 -17.75 58.54
N ASN A 616 13.79 -16.70 58.78
CA ASN A 616 12.93 -16.08 57.76
C ASN A 616 13.29 -14.61 57.63
N ASP A 617 13.69 -14.24 56.44
CA ASP A 617 13.70 -12.85 55.98
C ASP A 617 12.41 -12.59 55.21
N THR A 618 11.72 -11.53 55.63
CA THR A 618 10.52 -11.04 54.95
C THR A 618 10.65 -9.56 54.61
N ALA A 619 11.76 -8.92 54.99
CA ALA A 619 11.97 -7.49 54.85
C ALA A 619 12.39 -7.12 53.41
N GLY A 620 12.90 -8.08 52.64
CA GLY A 620 13.24 -7.87 51.24
C GLY A 620 14.55 -7.12 51.04
N ILE A 621 15.45 -7.16 52.04
CA ILE A 621 16.70 -6.39 52.07
C ILE A 621 17.84 -7.33 51.71
N ASP A 622 18.73 -6.90 50.84
CA ASP A 622 19.95 -7.64 50.47
C ASP A 622 20.90 -7.78 51.67
N ASN A 623 21.15 -9.01 52.12
CA ASN A 623 22.02 -9.29 53.26
C ASN A 623 22.94 -10.49 53.04
N ASP A 624 24.11 -10.43 53.68
CA ASP A 624 24.96 -11.61 53.85
C ASP A 624 24.62 -12.26 55.19
N ILE A 625 24.18 -13.52 55.16
CA ILE A 625 23.91 -14.32 56.35
C ILE A 625 24.99 -15.38 56.47
N THR A 626 25.73 -15.39 57.58
CA THR A 626 26.73 -16.41 57.88
C THR A 626 26.20 -17.41 58.90
N LEU A 627 26.14 -18.68 58.51
CA LEU A 627 25.94 -19.82 59.40
C LEU A 627 27.30 -20.41 59.78
N SER A 628 27.61 -20.43 61.07
CA SER A 628 28.87 -20.95 61.62
C SER A 628 28.63 -21.84 62.85
N ILE A 629 29.62 -22.64 63.22
CA ILE A 629 29.64 -23.41 64.48
C ILE A 629 30.60 -22.73 65.44
N ASP A 630 30.09 -22.32 66.60
CA ASP A 630 30.88 -21.79 67.72
C ASP A 630 30.64 -22.65 68.96
N ASN A 631 31.63 -23.48 69.29
CA ASN A 631 31.59 -24.44 70.40
C ASN A 631 30.35 -25.35 70.36
N ALA A 632 29.39 -25.12 71.26
CA ALA A 632 28.16 -25.92 71.39
C ALA A 632 26.93 -25.28 70.71
N ASN A 633 27.12 -24.19 69.94
CA ASN A 633 26.05 -23.44 69.30
C ASN A 633 26.25 -23.34 67.78
N TYR A 634 25.15 -23.37 67.04
CA TYR A 634 25.09 -22.73 65.74
C TYR A 634 24.98 -21.22 65.95
N ARG A 635 25.70 -20.46 65.14
CA ARG A 635 25.74 -18.99 65.19
C ARG A 635 25.32 -18.46 63.82
N LEU A 636 24.21 -17.73 63.79
CA LEU A 636 23.79 -16.94 62.63
C LEU A 636 24.26 -15.50 62.83
N SER A 637 24.96 -14.96 61.84
CA SER A 637 25.45 -13.58 61.80
C SER A 637 24.97 -12.89 60.55
N SER A 638 24.78 -11.57 60.59
CA SER A 638 24.46 -10.75 59.42
C SER A 638 25.47 -9.62 59.26
N ASN A 639 25.77 -9.24 58.02
CA ASN A 639 26.57 -8.04 57.71
C ASN A 639 25.84 -6.72 58.05
N THR A 640 24.52 -6.78 58.29
CA THR A 640 23.69 -5.63 58.70
C THR A 640 23.49 -5.63 60.23
N PRO A 641 24.04 -4.64 60.96
CA PRO A 641 23.92 -4.58 62.42
C PRO A 641 22.46 -4.51 62.88
N GLY A 642 22.09 -5.34 63.86
CA GLY A 642 20.73 -5.38 64.42
C GLY A 642 19.67 -6.01 63.53
N TYR A 643 20.05 -6.65 62.42
CA TYR A 643 19.13 -7.26 61.48
C TYR A 643 18.47 -8.54 62.00
N LEU A 644 19.25 -9.36 62.74
CA LEU A 644 18.79 -10.63 63.25
C LEU A 644 18.11 -10.46 64.62
N THR A 645 16.89 -10.97 64.73
CA THR A 645 16.14 -11.01 65.99
C THR A 645 15.97 -12.46 66.46
N ALA A 646 16.45 -12.75 67.67
CA ALA A 646 16.20 -14.01 68.36
C ALA A 646 14.73 -14.15 68.79
N ASN A 647 14.16 -15.32 68.54
CA ASN A 647 12.79 -15.69 68.89
C ASN A 647 12.77 -16.99 69.71
N SER A 648 11.62 -17.66 69.79
CA SER A 648 11.42 -18.88 70.57
C SER A 648 12.55 -19.91 70.36
N GLY A 649 13.23 -20.27 71.46
CA GLY A 649 14.27 -21.30 71.48
C GLY A 649 15.67 -20.84 71.08
N THR A 650 15.90 -19.56 70.79
CA THR A 650 17.21 -19.01 70.41
C THR A 650 17.64 -17.89 71.37
N THR A 651 18.92 -17.51 71.35
CA THR A 651 19.49 -16.47 72.24
C THR A 651 20.14 -15.36 71.42
N GLN A 652 19.81 -14.11 71.70
CA GLN A 652 20.49 -12.95 71.10
C GLN A 652 21.88 -12.76 71.73
N ASP A 653 22.92 -12.62 70.91
CA ASP A 653 24.28 -12.28 71.32
C ASP A 653 24.82 -11.13 70.46
N GLY A 654 24.68 -9.90 70.95
CA GLY A 654 24.98 -8.71 70.15
C GLY A 654 24.13 -8.65 68.88
N ASN A 655 24.79 -8.60 67.71
CA ASN A 655 24.14 -8.61 66.39
C ASN A 655 23.79 -10.01 65.89
N ASP A 656 24.21 -11.05 66.60
CA ASP A 656 24.15 -12.43 66.15
C ASP A 656 23.14 -13.22 66.98
N VAL A 657 22.70 -14.36 66.44
CA VAL A 657 21.79 -15.27 67.14
C VAL A 657 22.47 -16.61 67.36
N LEU A 658 22.51 -17.03 68.63
CA LEU A 658 23.05 -18.31 69.07
C LEU A 658 21.94 -19.33 69.27
N ILE A 659 22.16 -20.54 68.77
CA ILE A 659 21.23 -21.65 68.83
C ILE A 659 21.97 -22.88 69.37
N PRO A 660 21.60 -23.45 70.53
CA PRO A 660 22.24 -24.65 71.04
C PRO A 660 22.11 -25.82 70.06
N ILE A 661 23.24 -26.44 69.68
CA ILE A 661 23.25 -27.54 68.70
C ILE A 661 22.39 -28.72 69.16
N ALA A 662 22.38 -28.99 70.47
CA ALA A 662 21.57 -30.05 71.07
C ALA A 662 20.05 -29.82 70.95
N SER A 663 19.61 -28.59 70.69
CA SER A 663 18.21 -28.22 70.54
C SER A 663 17.70 -28.32 69.10
N VAL A 664 18.59 -28.47 68.11
CA VAL A 664 18.21 -28.64 66.71
C VAL A 664 18.11 -30.12 66.37
N THR A 665 16.89 -30.65 66.45
CA THR A 665 16.59 -32.06 66.11
C THR A 665 16.12 -32.25 64.67
N GLY A 666 15.63 -31.18 64.04
CA GLY A 666 15.14 -31.13 62.66
C GLY A 666 16.16 -30.56 61.67
N ASN A 667 15.68 -29.93 60.60
CA ASN A 667 16.51 -29.32 59.55
C ASN A 667 16.94 -27.91 59.93
N ILE A 668 17.97 -27.40 59.25
CA ILE A 668 18.31 -25.98 59.26
C ILE A 668 17.72 -25.36 58.00
N GLN A 669 16.77 -24.45 58.14
CA GLN A 669 16.07 -23.78 57.06
C GLN A 669 16.40 -22.29 57.08
N ILE A 670 17.00 -21.80 56.01
CA ILE A 670 17.32 -20.39 55.79
C ILE A 670 16.43 -19.93 54.64
N ASN A 671 15.48 -19.04 54.89
CA ASN A 671 14.59 -18.48 53.87
C ASN A 671 14.84 -16.98 53.78
N THR A 672 15.40 -16.50 52.67
CA THR A 672 15.71 -15.07 52.46
C THR A 672 14.67 -14.37 51.58
N GLY A 673 14.11 -15.10 50.61
CA GLY A 673 12.88 -14.71 49.92
C GLY A 673 13.02 -13.61 48.86
N ALA A 674 13.15 -12.35 49.25
CA ALA A 674 13.28 -11.24 48.31
C ALA A 674 14.50 -10.38 48.64
N GLY A 675 15.15 -9.85 47.62
CA GLY A 675 16.49 -9.27 47.75
C GLY A 675 17.52 -10.10 46.98
N SER A 676 18.76 -9.64 46.98
CA SER A 676 19.93 -10.38 46.51
C SER A 676 20.76 -10.80 47.73
N ASP A 677 20.42 -11.95 48.30
CA ASP A 677 20.94 -12.44 49.57
C ASP A 677 22.03 -13.50 49.39
N ARG A 678 23.02 -13.47 50.27
CA ARG A 678 24.10 -14.46 50.27
C ARG A 678 24.10 -15.27 51.56
N LEU A 679 23.93 -16.58 51.44
CA LEU A 679 24.16 -17.50 52.55
C LEU A 679 25.60 -17.99 52.51
N ILE A 680 26.37 -17.69 53.55
CA ILE A 680 27.72 -18.21 53.78
C ILE A 680 27.62 -19.34 54.81
N ILE A 681 28.04 -20.56 54.45
CA ILE A 681 28.14 -21.69 55.35
C ILE A 681 29.62 -21.93 55.66
N ASN A 682 30.00 -21.60 56.90
CA ASN A 682 31.36 -21.73 57.38
C ASN A 682 31.57 -23.09 58.08
N PHE A 683 32.62 -23.81 57.67
CA PHE A 683 32.95 -25.15 58.16
C PHE A 683 34.13 -25.22 59.14
N ASP A 684 34.73 -24.10 59.57
CA ASP A 684 35.88 -24.12 60.49
C ASP A 684 35.56 -24.73 61.86
N GLY A 685 34.31 -24.64 62.32
CA GLY A 685 33.84 -25.24 63.56
C GLY A 685 33.41 -26.72 63.44
N GLY A 686 33.46 -27.32 62.25
CA GLY A 686 33.09 -28.72 62.00
C GLY A 686 31.93 -28.91 61.01
N PHE A 687 31.48 -30.17 60.88
CA PHE A 687 30.33 -30.53 60.04
C PHE A 687 29.00 -30.31 60.76
N TYR A 688 27.98 -29.82 60.05
CA TYR A 688 26.62 -29.71 60.57
C TYR A 688 25.94 -31.09 60.57
N SER A 689 25.39 -31.46 61.73
CA SER A 689 24.76 -32.77 61.95
C SER A 689 23.34 -32.89 61.38
N ARG A 690 22.83 -31.82 60.77
CA ARG A 690 21.47 -31.68 60.26
C ARG A 690 21.49 -31.23 58.79
N PRO A 691 20.54 -31.65 57.95
CA PRO A 691 20.40 -31.12 56.60
C PRO A 691 20.18 -29.61 56.61
N ILE A 692 20.76 -28.92 55.63
CA ILE A 692 20.59 -27.47 55.44
C ILE A 692 19.75 -27.25 54.19
N THR A 693 18.73 -26.41 54.29
CA THR A 693 17.90 -25.97 53.17
C THR A 693 18.00 -24.45 53.06
N TYR A 694 18.43 -23.95 51.91
CA TYR A 694 18.48 -22.52 51.60
C TYR A 694 17.45 -22.17 50.53
N ASN A 695 16.52 -21.28 50.85
CA ASN A 695 15.53 -20.78 49.91
C ASN A 695 15.80 -19.30 49.63
N GLY A 696 16.51 -19.03 48.53
CA GLY A 696 16.78 -17.67 48.03
C GLY A 696 15.49 -16.94 47.66
N GLY A 697 14.55 -17.65 47.05
CA GLY A 697 13.23 -17.12 46.71
C GLY A 697 12.91 -17.31 45.24
N ASN A 698 12.27 -16.31 44.62
CA ASN A 698 11.93 -16.36 43.20
C ASN A 698 13.01 -15.61 42.38
N PRO A 699 13.84 -16.34 41.61
CA PRO A 699 14.99 -15.76 40.90
C PRO A 699 14.59 -14.79 39.78
N ILE A 700 13.33 -14.82 39.33
CA ILE A 700 12.80 -13.87 38.34
C ILE A 700 12.53 -12.51 38.96
N THR A 701 11.98 -12.49 40.19
CA THR A 701 11.59 -11.24 40.86
C THR A 701 12.69 -10.67 41.75
N SER A 702 13.65 -11.51 42.14
CA SER A 702 14.74 -11.21 43.05
C SER A 702 16.01 -11.95 42.59
N PRO A 703 16.67 -11.53 41.50
CA PRO A 703 17.88 -12.19 41.02
C PRO A 703 19.08 -11.86 41.92
N GLY A 704 20.06 -12.77 41.99
CA GLY A 704 21.36 -12.51 42.63
C GLY A 704 21.58 -13.18 44.00
N ASP A 705 20.66 -14.05 44.44
CA ASP A 705 20.89 -14.86 45.62
C ASP A 705 22.04 -15.84 45.39
N SER A 706 22.94 -15.95 46.37
CA SER A 706 24.13 -16.80 46.26
C SER A 706 24.37 -17.68 47.49
N LEU A 707 25.01 -18.82 47.26
CA LEU A 707 25.41 -19.75 48.32
C LEU A 707 26.92 -19.88 48.32
N GLU A 708 27.55 -19.61 49.46
CA GLU A 708 28.99 -19.65 49.61
C GLU A 708 29.40 -20.69 50.66
N PHE A 709 30.41 -21.50 50.32
CA PHE A 709 31.04 -22.46 51.21
C PHE A 709 32.47 -22.05 51.53
N GLU A 710 32.77 -21.89 52.81
CA GLU A 710 34.09 -21.50 53.29
C GLU A 710 34.57 -22.34 54.48
N GLY A 711 35.89 -22.31 54.72
CA GLY A 711 36.53 -22.99 55.83
C GLY A 711 37.74 -23.83 55.43
N SER A 712 38.45 -24.32 56.45
CA SER A 712 39.73 -24.99 56.34
C SER A 712 39.65 -26.53 56.32
N LEU A 713 38.46 -27.10 56.47
CA LEU A 713 38.27 -28.55 56.43
C LEU A 713 38.57 -29.14 55.05
N ALA A 714 39.39 -30.19 55.04
CA ALA A 714 39.64 -30.96 53.82
C ALA A 714 38.53 -32.00 53.61
N ILE A 715 37.86 -31.92 52.46
CA ILE A 715 36.74 -32.80 52.11
C ILE A 715 37.18 -33.81 51.06
N THR A 716 36.74 -35.05 51.19
CA THR A 716 37.06 -36.09 50.19
C THR A 716 36.32 -35.82 48.88
N THR A 717 35.00 -35.75 48.89
CA THR A 717 34.20 -35.49 47.71
C THR A 717 33.16 -34.42 47.99
N ILE A 718 33.04 -33.46 47.06
CA ILE A 718 31.92 -32.53 46.98
C ILE A 718 31.17 -32.84 45.68
N ALA A 719 29.89 -33.16 45.80
CA ALA A 719 29.04 -33.52 44.67
C ALA A 719 27.86 -32.55 44.55
N TYR A 720 27.68 -32.00 43.36
CA TYR A 720 26.62 -31.10 42.95
C TYR A 720 25.62 -31.86 42.09
N THR A 721 24.33 -31.75 42.41
CA THR A 721 23.25 -32.32 41.61
C THR A 721 22.22 -31.24 41.33
N ALA A 722 22.15 -30.83 40.07
CA ALA A 722 21.16 -29.88 39.59
C ALA A 722 19.80 -30.57 39.47
N LEU A 723 18.75 -29.93 39.99
CA LEU A 723 17.36 -30.39 39.87
C LEU A 723 16.54 -29.49 38.92
N SER A 724 16.87 -28.21 38.82
CA SER A 724 16.34 -27.24 37.85
C SER A 724 17.35 -26.11 37.64
N ALA A 725 17.00 -25.08 36.85
CA ALA A 725 17.87 -23.93 36.60
C ALA A 725 18.32 -23.20 37.89
N ASP A 726 17.46 -23.23 38.92
CA ASP A 726 17.67 -22.46 40.14
C ASP A 726 17.51 -23.33 41.40
N SER A 727 17.53 -24.66 41.28
CA SER A 727 17.48 -25.55 42.45
C SER A 727 18.39 -26.76 42.31
N GLY A 728 19.00 -27.18 43.42
CA GLY A 728 19.85 -28.35 43.44
C GLY A 728 20.23 -28.80 44.84
N THR A 729 21.21 -29.71 44.89
CA THR A 729 21.75 -30.23 46.14
C THR A 729 23.27 -30.30 46.10
N VAL A 730 23.90 -30.09 47.26
CA VAL A 730 25.33 -30.27 47.48
C VAL A 730 25.54 -31.32 48.56
N SER A 731 26.33 -32.35 48.23
CA SER A 731 26.71 -33.42 49.14
C SER A 731 28.21 -33.36 49.42
N LEU A 732 28.57 -33.18 50.69
CA LEU A 732 29.95 -33.10 51.16
C LEU A 732 30.25 -34.38 51.96
N SER A 733 31.37 -35.04 51.68
CA SER A 733 31.73 -36.29 52.38
C SER A 733 31.85 -36.08 53.89
N GLY A 734 31.00 -36.75 54.68
CA GLY A 734 30.95 -36.60 56.14
C GLY A 734 29.95 -35.56 56.66
N HIS A 735 29.21 -34.90 55.77
CA HIS A 735 28.19 -33.90 56.08
C HIS A 735 26.78 -34.37 55.71
N SER A 736 25.77 -33.73 56.30
CA SER A 736 24.37 -33.90 55.88
C SER A 736 24.11 -33.22 54.53
N LEU A 737 23.01 -33.55 53.85
CA LEU A 737 22.69 -32.95 52.55
C LEU A 737 22.43 -31.45 52.69
N ILE A 738 22.93 -30.66 51.73
CA ILE A 738 22.56 -29.26 51.53
C ILE A 738 21.65 -29.19 50.32
N SER A 739 20.51 -28.53 50.43
CA SER A 739 19.55 -28.33 49.34
C SER A 739 19.26 -26.85 49.19
N TYR A 740 19.01 -26.39 47.98
CA TYR A 740 18.72 -24.99 47.74
C TYR A 740 17.72 -24.76 46.60
N THR A 741 17.08 -23.59 46.62
CA THR A 741 16.16 -23.07 45.59
C THR A 741 16.34 -21.57 45.40
N GLY A 742 16.18 -21.08 44.16
CA GLY A 742 16.24 -19.67 43.78
C GLY A 742 17.65 -19.07 43.69
N LEU A 743 18.70 -19.84 43.40
CA LEU A 743 20.09 -19.35 43.43
C LEU A 743 20.69 -19.08 42.05
N GLU A 744 21.56 -18.06 41.98
CA GLU A 744 22.55 -17.86 40.92
C GLU A 744 23.59 -16.80 41.39
N PRO A 745 24.85 -17.13 41.79
CA PRO A 745 25.59 -18.41 41.69
C PRO A 745 25.95 -19.10 43.05
N ILE A 746 26.65 -20.24 42.98
CA ILE A 746 27.31 -20.92 44.12
C ILE A 746 28.82 -20.66 44.10
N PHE A 747 29.38 -20.31 45.26
CA PHE A 747 30.82 -20.14 45.49
C PHE A 747 31.35 -21.24 46.41
N ASP A 748 32.26 -22.07 45.90
CA ASP A 748 32.89 -23.15 46.65
C ASP A 748 34.39 -22.94 46.80
N TYR A 749 34.77 -22.47 47.98
CA TYR A 749 36.16 -22.20 48.34
C TYR A 749 36.78 -23.30 49.21
N LEU A 750 36.07 -24.41 49.40
CA LEU A 750 36.55 -25.54 50.18
C LEU A 750 37.63 -26.32 49.44
N THR A 751 38.52 -26.93 50.23
CA THR A 751 39.55 -27.82 49.68
C THR A 751 38.98 -29.24 49.55
N ALA A 752 38.92 -29.75 48.32
CA ALA A 752 38.38 -31.08 48.02
C ALA A 752 39.33 -31.98 47.22
N ASP A 753 39.32 -33.29 47.50
CA ASP A 753 40.01 -34.28 46.66
C ASP A 753 39.27 -34.47 45.32
N HIS A 754 37.95 -34.64 45.38
CA HIS A 754 37.10 -34.92 44.23
C HIS A 754 35.95 -33.92 44.15
N ARG A 755 35.65 -33.46 42.93
CA ARG A 755 34.46 -32.66 42.62
C ARG A 755 33.65 -33.35 41.54
N VAL A 756 32.34 -33.49 41.77
CA VAL A 756 31.42 -34.16 40.84
C VAL A 756 30.25 -33.23 40.55
N PHE A 757 29.97 -32.98 39.28
CA PHE A 757 28.82 -32.23 38.81
C PHE A 757 27.92 -33.17 38.03
N THR A 758 26.68 -33.38 38.49
CA THR A 758 25.71 -34.27 37.86
C THR A 758 24.54 -33.48 37.30
N TYR A 759 24.30 -33.69 36.00
CA TYR A 759 23.21 -33.07 35.24
C TYR A 759 22.22 -34.16 34.82
N SER A 760 20.93 -33.87 34.95
CA SER A 760 19.84 -34.84 34.75
C SER A 760 18.65 -34.27 33.99
N GLY A 761 18.81 -33.12 33.34
CA GLY A 761 17.73 -32.44 32.64
C GLY A 761 17.43 -33.02 31.26
N LYS A 762 16.74 -32.23 30.43
CA LYS A 762 16.27 -32.65 29.10
C LYS A 762 17.17 -32.20 27.96
N ASN A 763 17.90 -31.08 28.06
CA ASN A 763 18.76 -30.53 27.01
C ASN A 763 19.61 -29.43 27.66
N GLU A 764 20.79 -29.80 28.14
CA GLU A 764 21.69 -28.90 28.86
C GLU A 764 22.84 -28.41 27.98
N GLY A 765 23.02 -27.10 27.91
CA GLY A 765 24.28 -26.49 27.53
C GLY A 765 25.10 -26.28 28.79
N ILE A 766 26.23 -26.99 28.93
CA ILE A 766 27.14 -26.92 30.07
C ILE A 766 28.42 -26.25 29.57
N SER A 767 28.91 -25.23 30.26
CA SER A 767 30.19 -24.58 29.98
C SER A 767 31.15 -24.74 31.15
N LEU A 768 32.40 -25.08 30.88
CA LEU A 768 33.48 -25.13 31.86
C LEU A 768 34.54 -24.09 31.47
N ASN A 769 34.78 -23.16 32.38
CA ASN A 769 35.59 -21.97 32.18
C ASN A 769 36.59 -21.77 33.32
N LYS A 770 37.61 -20.94 33.06
CA LYS A 770 38.51 -20.46 34.11
C LYS A 770 37.73 -19.55 35.06
N GLY A 771 37.92 -19.74 36.37
CA GLY A 771 37.25 -18.98 37.40
C GLY A 771 37.81 -17.58 37.57
N THR A 772 37.18 -16.79 38.42
CA THR A 772 37.59 -15.40 38.69
C THR A 772 38.81 -15.32 39.60
N MET A 773 39.02 -16.34 40.44
CA MET A 773 40.17 -16.44 41.34
C MET A 773 41.32 -17.28 40.78
N GLN A 774 42.51 -17.12 41.39
CA GLN A 774 43.75 -17.69 40.91
C GLN A 774 43.74 -19.23 40.88
N ASP A 775 42.93 -19.91 41.68
CA ASP A 775 42.88 -21.37 41.76
C ASP A 775 41.45 -21.93 41.60
N THR A 776 40.56 -21.20 40.93
CA THR A 776 39.16 -21.61 40.71
C THR A 776 38.83 -21.83 39.23
N ASN A 777 37.79 -22.63 38.99
CA ASN A 777 37.10 -22.78 37.71
C ASN A 777 35.62 -22.47 37.91
N ILE A 778 34.94 -22.09 36.84
CA ILE A 778 33.49 -21.91 36.84
C ILE A 778 32.88 -22.96 35.93
N ILE A 779 31.86 -23.65 36.41
CA ILE A 779 30.97 -24.46 35.59
C ILE A 779 29.58 -23.85 35.60
N ASP A 780 28.97 -23.71 34.44
CA ASP A 780 27.69 -23.02 34.28
C ASP A 780 26.80 -23.78 33.28
N SER A 781 25.48 -23.68 33.44
CA SER A 781 24.52 -24.34 32.57
C SER A 781 23.23 -23.55 32.39
N ASN A 782 22.58 -23.71 31.23
CA ASN A 782 21.22 -23.18 31.02
C ASN A 782 20.12 -23.90 31.83
N PHE A 783 20.47 -24.91 32.63
CA PHE A 783 19.56 -25.71 33.45
C PHE A 783 20.11 -26.02 34.85
N SER A 784 21.13 -25.29 35.30
CA SER A 784 21.72 -25.37 36.65
C SER A 784 22.36 -24.04 37.00
N GLU A 785 22.56 -23.82 38.28
CA GLU A 785 23.26 -22.64 38.77
C GLU A 785 24.74 -22.67 38.36
N SER A 786 25.29 -21.49 38.12
CA SER A 786 26.74 -21.33 37.97
C SER A 786 27.45 -21.66 39.29
N VAL A 787 28.48 -22.49 39.23
CA VAL A 787 29.32 -22.86 40.38
C VAL A 787 30.77 -22.45 40.13
N GLU A 788 31.27 -21.49 40.90
CA GLU A 788 32.69 -21.20 40.97
C GLU A 788 33.34 -22.06 42.06
N PHE A 789 34.30 -22.92 41.69
CA PHE A 789 34.90 -23.88 42.61
C PHE A 789 36.42 -23.89 42.56
N LYS A 790 37.06 -24.10 43.71
CA LYS A 790 38.50 -24.31 43.84
C LYS A 790 38.96 -25.60 43.15
N ASN A 791 40.11 -25.57 42.47
CA ASN A 791 40.75 -26.72 41.82
C ASN A 791 40.76 -27.97 42.74
N PRO A 792 40.17 -29.11 42.33
CA PRO A 792 40.24 -30.33 43.12
C PRO A 792 41.68 -30.89 43.15
N LYS A 793 42.03 -31.65 44.20
CA LYS A 793 43.36 -32.26 44.31
C LYS A 793 43.55 -33.51 43.45
N LYS A 794 42.46 -34.26 43.18
CA LYS A 794 42.52 -35.56 42.48
C LYS A 794 41.66 -35.61 41.23
N SER A 795 40.38 -35.25 41.28
CA SER A 795 39.54 -35.27 40.07
C SER A 795 38.41 -34.26 40.03
N LEU A 796 38.11 -33.81 38.81
CA LEU A 796 36.89 -33.14 38.41
C LEU A 796 36.08 -34.09 37.51
N THR A 797 34.83 -34.35 37.86
CA THR A 797 33.91 -35.18 37.08
C THR A 797 32.68 -34.36 36.68
N ILE A 798 32.38 -34.34 35.39
CA ILE A 798 31.13 -33.81 34.82
C ILE A 798 30.35 -35.02 34.30
N ASP A 799 29.17 -35.27 34.85
CA ASP A 799 28.34 -36.44 34.54
C ASP A 799 26.96 -36.00 34.03
N ALA A 800 26.76 -36.04 32.71
CA ALA A 800 25.50 -35.72 32.04
C ALA A 800 24.73 -36.99 31.62
N THR A 801 25.19 -38.18 32.02
CA THR A 801 24.63 -39.47 31.54
C THR A 801 23.24 -39.81 32.09
N ASN A 802 22.80 -39.09 33.12
CA ASN A 802 21.51 -39.34 33.78
C ASN A 802 20.36 -38.50 33.19
N GLY A 803 20.64 -37.63 32.19
CA GLY A 803 19.65 -36.81 31.50
C GLY A 803 18.87 -37.56 30.40
N THR A 804 17.77 -36.97 29.93
CA THR A 804 16.88 -37.57 28.91
C THR A 804 16.93 -36.90 27.55
N GLY A 805 17.80 -35.91 27.33
CA GLY A 805 18.03 -35.42 25.99
C GLY A 805 19.45 -34.91 25.77
N VAL A 806 19.62 -34.19 24.68
CA VAL A 806 20.89 -34.04 23.99
C VAL A 806 21.64 -32.85 24.58
N ASN A 807 22.67 -33.14 25.35
CA ASN A 807 23.46 -32.13 26.04
C ASN A 807 24.67 -31.70 25.20
N THR A 808 25.12 -30.47 25.42
CA THR A 808 26.36 -29.94 24.88
C THR A 808 27.26 -29.51 26.02
N ILE A 809 28.43 -30.13 26.15
CA ILE A 809 29.44 -29.81 27.17
C ILE A 809 30.60 -29.09 26.48
N ASN A 810 30.70 -27.78 26.70
CA ASN A 810 31.74 -26.93 26.17
C ASN A 810 32.82 -26.71 27.23
N VAL A 811 33.99 -27.29 27.02
CA VAL A 811 35.19 -26.94 27.78
C VAL A 811 35.88 -25.80 27.08
N GLU A 812 35.65 -24.61 27.60
CA GLU A 812 36.18 -23.39 27.03
C GLU A 812 37.55 -23.12 27.65
N GLY A 813 37.72 -23.23 28.97
CA GLY A 813 39.03 -23.03 29.60
C GLY A 813 39.12 -23.65 30.99
N LEU A 814 40.35 -23.87 31.44
CA LEU A 814 40.67 -24.28 32.80
C LEU A 814 41.67 -23.29 33.39
N ASN A 815 41.67 -23.19 34.71
CA ASN A 815 42.66 -22.44 35.45
C ASN A 815 44.08 -22.94 35.16
N ASP A 816 45.05 -22.01 35.10
CA ASP A 816 46.45 -22.33 34.73
C ASP A 816 47.13 -23.29 35.71
N PHE A 817 46.63 -23.41 36.93
CA PHE A 817 47.12 -24.31 37.97
C PHE A 817 46.32 -25.62 38.06
N PHE A 818 45.37 -25.87 37.15
CA PHE A 818 44.61 -27.12 37.15
C PHE A 818 45.52 -28.31 36.86
N GLY A 819 45.56 -29.28 37.79
CA GLY A 819 46.42 -30.46 37.72
C GLY A 819 45.74 -31.79 38.04
N ALA A 820 44.41 -31.79 38.22
CA ALA A 820 43.61 -32.95 38.56
C ALA A 820 43.17 -33.74 37.32
N ASN A 821 42.68 -34.97 37.53
CA ASN A 821 42.05 -35.74 36.46
C ASN A 821 40.73 -35.10 36.05
N LEU A 822 40.51 -34.89 34.75
CA LEU A 822 39.24 -34.42 34.20
C LEU A 822 38.50 -35.62 33.59
N SER A 823 37.30 -35.89 34.10
CA SER A 823 36.40 -36.92 33.57
C SER A 823 35.10 -36.27 33.10
N ILE A 824 34.79 -36.37 31.82
CA ILE A 824 33.54 -35.88 31.22
C ILE A 824 32.76 -37.09 30.73
N LYS A 825 31.55 -37.28 31.23
CA LYS A 825 30.63 -38.31 30.78
C LYS A 825 29.43 -37.63 30.13
N GLY A 826 29.50 -37.42 28.82
CA GLY A 826 28.40 -36.88 28.02
C GLY A 826 27.26 -37.89 27.90
N GLY A 827 27.54 -39.13 27.51
CA GLY A 827 26.48 -40.07 27.14
C GLY A 827 26.34 -40.15 25.61
N ASN A 828 25.61 -41.15 25.12
CA ASN A 828 25.77 -41.62 23.72
C ASN A 828 25.25 -40.66 22.65
N GLU A 829 24.36 -39.72 22.99
CA GLU A 829 23.79 -38.75 22.05
C GLU A 829 24.39 -37.34 22.22
N ASP A 830 25.22 -37.14 23.25
CA ASP A 830 25.66 -35.82 23.70
C ASP A 830 26.94 -35.35 23.00
N THR A 831 27.12 -34.04 22.96
CA THR A 831 28.28 -33.41 22.31
C THR A 831 29.24 -32.84 23.34
N VAL A 832 30.51 -33.20 23.27
CA VAL A 832 31.59 -32.61 24.07
C VAL A 832 32.51 -31.81 23.15
N THR A 833 32.70 -30.53 23.43
CA THR A 833 33.50 -29.62 22.58
C THR A 833 34.56 -28.89 23.38
N PHE A 834 35.76 -28.76 22.83
CA PHE A 834 36.85 -27.93 23.35
C PHE A 834 37.10 -26.76 22.39
N THR A 835 36.98 -25.51 22.85
CA THR A 835 36.81 -24.35 21.94
C THR A 835 37.83 -23.20 22.06
N GLN A 836 38.51 -22.95 23.19
CA GLN A 836 39.48 -21.84 23.27
C GLN A 836 40.87 -22.22 22.76
N GLN A 837 41.64 -21.26 22.24
CA GLN A 837 42.94 -21.43 21.54
C GLN A 837 43.99 -22.35 22.21
N ARG A 838 43.92 -22.59 23.52
CA ARG A 838 44.76 -23.56 24.23
C ARG A 838 44.13 -24.00 25.56
N ILE A 839 44.03 -25.31 25.79
CA ILE A 839 43.55 -25.87 27.08
C ILE A 839 44.61 -26.81 27.65
N THR A 840 44.87 -26.73 28.96
CA THR A 840 45.80 -27.63 29.65
C THR A 840 45.20 -28.17 30.95
N ILE A 841 45.47 -29.46 31.23
CA ILE A 841 45.09 -30.11 32.49
C ILE A 841 46.31 -30.39 33.40
N GLY A 842 47.43 -29.71 33.15
CA GLY A 842 48.65 -29.87 33.93
C GLY A 842 49.15 -31.32 33.92
N SER A 843 49.24 -31.94 35.10
CA SER A 843 49.69 -33.33 35.29
C SER A 843 48.58 -34.38 35.27
N GLY A 844 47.32 -33.98 35.09
CA GLY A 844 46.15 -34.85 35.17
C GLY A 844 45.93 -35.75 33.94
N SER A 845 45.03 -36.73 34.10
CA SER A 845 44.49 -37.57 33.02
C SER A 845 43.16 -37.03 32.49
N LEU A 846 42.84 -37.34 31.22
CA LEU A 846 41.57 -36.98 30.60
C LEU A 846 40.78 -38.23 30.22
N LEU A 847 39.52 -38.31 30.68
CA LEU A 847 38.58 -39.36 30.29
C LEU A 847 37.30 -38.74 29.75
N ILE A 848 36.94 -39.05 28.51
CA ILE A 848 35.71 -38.54 27.87
C ILE A 848 34.88 -39.71 27.35
N THR A 849 33.58 -39.69 27.68
CA THR A 849 32.55 -40.44 26.96
C THR A 849 31.54 -39.48 26.34
N GLY A 850 31.04 -39.75 25.13
CA GLY A 850 30.08 -38.87 24.45
C GLY A 850 29.54 -39.45 23.15
N GLY A 851 28.54 -38.81 22.54
CA GLY A 851 28.09 -39.13 21.19
C GLY A 851 29.02 -38.54 20.14
N LEU A 852 29.21 -37.22 20.23
CA LEU A 852 30.12 -36.45 19.39
C LEU A 852 31.19 -35.79 20.27
N VAL A 853 32.46 -35.87 19.87
CA VAL A 853 33.56 -35.21 20.59
C VAL A 853 34.38 -34.35 19.63
N TYR A 854 34.46 -33.06 19.89
CA TYR A 854 35.13 -32.07 19.05
C TYR A 854 36.29 -31.41 19.81
N PHE A 855 37.49 -31.47 19.25
CA PHE A 855 38.63 -30.67 19.68
C PHE A 855 38.89 -29.59 18.64
N ASN A 856 38.34 -28.40 18.86
CA ASN A 856 38.53 -27.26 17.95
C ASN A 856 39.81 -26.46 18.26
N THR A 857 40.71 -27.02 19.07
CA THR A 857 41.86 -26.33 19.64
C THR A 857 42.97 -27.29 20.10
N ASN A 858 44.12 -26.73 20.49
CA ASN A 858 45.24 -27.44 21.08
C ASN A 858 44.98 -27.81 22.54
N PHE A 859 45.07 -29.11 22.85
CA PHE A 859 44.98 -29.66 24.19
C PHE A 859 46.33 -30.21 24.66
N LEU A 860 46.81 -29.77 25.82
CA LEU A 860 48.14 -30.12 26.34
C LEU A 860 48.10 -30.75 27.73
N THR A 861 48.83 -31.84 27.92
CA THR A 861 49.15 -32.40 29.25
C THR A 861 50.67 -32.56 29.41
N SER A 862 51.15 -32.24 30.62
CA SER A 862 52.57 -32.18 30.97
C SER A 862 53.11 -33.47 31.60
N ASN A 863 52.29 -34.51 31.79
CA ASN A 863 52.71 -35.79 32.39
C ASN A 863 52.16 -37.04 31.66
N ALA A 864 52.61 -38.24 32.07
CA ALA A 864 52.28 -39.57 31.57
C ALA A 864 50.82 -40.06 31.80
N GLY A 865 49.87 -39.14 31.86
CA GLY A 865 48.46 -39.45 32.13
C GLY A 865 47.78 -40.24 31.00
N ILE A 866 46.69 -40.92 31.33
CA ILE A 866 45.86 -41.61 30.34
C ILE A 866 44.98 -40.57 29.66
N PHE A 867 45.05 -40.49 28.33
CA PHE A 867 44.12 -39.71 27.53
C PHE A 867 43.19 -40.68 26.82
N LYS A 868 41.94 -40.79 27.27
CA LYS A 868 40.97 -41.75 26.75
C LYS A 868 39.70 -41.06 26.29
N ILE A 869 39.36 -41.25 25.01
CA ILE A 869 38.11 -40.80 24.40
C ILE A 869 37.33 -42.02 23.93
N GLU A 870 36.08 -42.13 24.35
CA GLU A 870 35.09 -43.09 23.85
C GLU A 870 33.91 -42.31 23.26
N ALA A 871 33.74 -42.35 21.95
CA ALA A 871 32.62 -41.68 21.27
C ALA A 871 31.70 -42.68 20.57
N GLU A 872 30.39 -42.49 20.65
CA GLU A 872 29.43 -43.36 19.96
C GLU A 872 29.41 -43.10 18.45
N HIS A 873 29.48 -41.83 18.03
CA HIS A 873 29.29 -41.43 16.64
C HIS A 873 30.55 -40.86 16.00
N LEU A 874 31.17 -39.83 16.58
CA LEU A 874 32.29 -39.11 15.94
C LEU A 874 33.26 -38.53 16.97
N VAL A 875 34.55 -38.62 16.64
CA VAL A 875 35.59 -37.74 17.19
C VAL A 875 36.14 -36.90 16.05
N LYS A 876 36.17 -35.57 16.22
CA LYS A 876 36.78 -34.62 15.27
C LYS A 876 37.88 -33.81 15.96
N LEU A 877 39.04 -33.73 15.31
CA LEU A 877 40.21 -33.02 15.81
C LEU A 877 40.58 -31.92 14.79
N ASP A 878 40.23 -30.66 15.07
CA ASP A 878 40.67 -29.50 14.29
C ASP A 878 41.92 -28.81 14.91
N GLY A 879 42.35 -29.25 16.11
CA GLY A 879 43.61 -28.85 16.77
C GLY A 879 44.51 -30.05 17.12
N SER A 880 45.55 -29.83 17.93
CA SER A 880 46.51 -30.88 18.33
C SER A 880 46.28 -31.40 19.76
N ILE A 881 46.55 -32.69 20.01
CA ILE A 881 46.58 -33.28 21.35
C ILE A 881 48.03 -33.67 21.65
N GLN A 882 48.61 -33.09 22.70
CA GLN A 882 50.00 -33.33 23.09
C GLN A 882 50.09 -33.91 24.50
N THR A 883 50.76 -35.05 24.65
CA THR A 883 51.14 -35.63 25.94
C THR A 883 52.67 -35.77 26.03
N SER A 884 53.25 -35.56 27.20
CA SER A 884 54.71 -35.63 27.38
C SER A 884 55.23 -37.04 27.59
N ASN A 885 54.41 -37.99 28.09
CA ASN A 885 54.77 -39.38 28.40
C ASN A 885 53.56 -40.36 28.50
N GLY A 886 52.37 -39.99 28.01
CA GLY A 886 51.10 -40.67 28.33
C GLY A 886 50.43 -41.36 27.13
N ASP A 887 49.77 -42.50 27.37
CA ASP A 887 49.03 -43.25 26.34
C ASP A 887 47.78 -42.47 25.90
N ILE A 888 47.61 -42.34 24.58
CA ILE A 888 46.41 -41.76 23.94
C ILE A 888 45.60 -42.90 23.33
N THR A 889 44.40 -43.10 23.86
CA THR A 889 43.43 -44.08 23.36
C THR A 889 42.18 -43.36 22.86
N VAL A 890 41.85 -43.55 21.57
CA VAL A 890 40.60 -43.04 20.98
C VAL A 890 39.82 -44.21 20.41
N THR A 891 38.61 -44.42 20.93
CA THR A 891 37.69 -45.47 20.50
C THR A 891 36.39 -44.85 20.00
N VAL A 892 35.97 -45.22 18.78
CA VAL A 892 34.71 -44.75 18.19
C VAL A 892 33.94 -45.94 17.64
N ASN A 893 32.64 -46.03 17.95
CA ASN A 893 31.80 -47.14 17.52
C ASN A 893 31.36 -47.04 16.03
N ASN A 894 31.40 -45.84 15.45
CA ASN A 894 31.12 -45.50 14.03
C ASN A 894 32.27 -44.65 13.42
N PRO A 895 32.34 -44.40 12.09
CA PRO A 895 33.59 -43.98 11.44
C PRO A 895 34.20 -42.67 11.99
N ILE A 896 35.52 -42.69 12.21
CA ILE A 896 36.34 -41.53 12.53
C ILE A 896 36.47 -40.66 11.28
N ASN A 897 35.98 -39.41 11.31
CA ASN A 897 36.18 -38.44 10.24
C ASN A 897 37.28 -37.45 10.64
N LEU A 898 38.46 -37.59 10.03
CA LEU A 898 39.62 -36.70 10.22
C LEU A 898 39.52 -35.36 9.45
N GLY A 899 38.30 -34.92 9.14
CA GLY A 899 38.01 -33.58 8.63
C GLY A 899 38.47 -33.31 7.19
N ASP A 900 37.56 -33.46 6.23
CA ASP A 900 37.75 -32.92 4.88
C ASP A 900 37.09 -31.53 4.75
N LYS A 901 37.90 -30.47 4.63
CA LYS A 901 37.64 -29.33 3.73
C LYS A 901 38.86 -28.46 3.44
N SER A 902 39.35 -28.63 2.21
CA SER A 902 39.84 -27.60 1.28
C SER A 902 40.98 -26.67 1.73
N GLY A 903 42.21 -27.06 1.41
CA GLY A 903 43.37 -26.16 1.41
C GLY A 903 44.67 -26.83 1.78
N ILE A 904 45.15 -27.77 0.94
CA ILE A 904 46.49 -28.33 1.08
C ILE A 904 47.51 -27.22 0.78
N TYR A 905 48.10 -26.66 1.82
CA TYR A 905 49.51 -26.28 1.85
C TYR A 905 50.10 -26.71 3.20
N ARG A 906 51.03 -27.66 3.16
CA ARG A 906 51.93 -28.10 4.25
C ARG A 906 52.41 -26.86 5.04
N THR A 907 52.38 -26.82 6.37
CA THR A 907 52.95 -27.76 7.37
C THR A 907 52.15 -27.64 8.66
N ASP A 908 51.58 -28.75 9.13
CA ASP A 908 51.66 -29.25 10.50
C ASP A 908 50.66 -30.41 10.57
N ASP A 909 51.20 -31.61 10.71
CA ASP A 909 50.47 -32.86 10.66
C ASP A 909 49.36 -32.90 11.74
N ILE A 910 48.35 -33.76 11.59
CA ILE A 910 47.57 -34.22 12.75
C ILE A 910 48.57 -34.97 13.65
N ILE A 911 49.23 -34.26 14.55
CA ILE A 911 50.18 -34.81 15.49
C ILE A 911 49.38 -35.35 16.67
N ILE A 912 49.01 -36.62 16.59
CA ILE A 912 48.83 -37.44 17.79
C ILE A 912 50.25 -37.90 18.15
N SER A 913 50.89 -37.24 19.11
CA SER A 913 52.21 -37.65 19.59
C SER A 913 52.10 -38.18 21.01
N ALA A 914 52.49 -39.44 21.17
CA ALA A 914 52.99 -39.94 22.45
C ALA A 914 54.51 -39.78 22.41
N ILE A 915 55.06 -38.85 23.19
CA ILE A 915 56.51 -38.68 23.31
C ILE A 915 57.01 -39.65 24.39
N GLY A 916 58.12 -40.36 24.16
CA GLY A 916 58.61 -41.42 25.07
C GLY A 916 58.10 -42.83 24.73
N ASP A 917 57.81 -43.66 25.73
CA ASP A 917 57.39 -45.07 25.58
C ASP A 917 55.87 -45.26 25.30
N GLY A 918 55.12 -44.17 25.14
CA GLY A 918 53.66 -44.20 24.98
C GLY A 918 53.19 -44.75 23.63
N LYS A 919 52.00 -45.37 23.61
CA LYS A 919 51.40 -46.00 22.42
C LYS A 919 50.16 -45.26 21.95
N ILE A 920 49.96 -45.24 20.63
CA ILE A 920 48.75 -44.74 19.98
C ILE A 920 47.97 -45.95 19.47
N LEU A 921 46.74 -46.12 19.95
CA LEU A 921 45.83 -47.19 19.54
C LEU A 921 44.61 -46.56 18.88
N ILE A 922 44.46 -46.77 17.56
CA ILE A 922 43.29 -46.36 16.78
C ILE A 922 42.51 -47.64 16.44
N GLY A 923 41.33 -47.82 17.04
CA GLY A 923 40.60 -49.10 17.03
C GLY A 923 39.99 -49.52 15.69
N LYS A 924 39.72 -48.58 14.78
CA LYS A 924 39.27 -48.85 13.41
C LYS A 924 39.69 -47.71 12.49
N LEU A 925 40.54 -48.02 11.52
CA LEU A 925 40.93 -47.15 10.40
C LEU A 925 40.39 -47.85 9.15
N ASP A 926 39.46 -47.22 8.43
CA ASP A 926 39.16 -47.57 7.03
C ASP A 926 39.74 -46.47 6.13
#